data_AF-A0A1E7FW25-F1
#
_entry.id   AF-A0A1E7FW25-F1
#
_cell.length_a   1.000
_cell.length_b   1.000
_cell.length_c   1.000
_cell.angle_alpha   90.00
_cell.angle_beta   90.00
_cell.angle_gamma   90.00
#
_symmetry.space_group_name_H-M   'P 1'
#
loop_
_entity.id
_entity.type
_entity.pdbx_description
1 polymer ?
#
loop_
_entity_poly.entity_id
_entity_poly.type
_entity_poly.pdbx_seq_one_letter_code
_entity_poly.pdbx_strand_id
1 'polypeptide(L)'
;MGEPPPPPKRPKIDEEDDDDTTDMEDIVDTIWKHYRNFLDSLDGGEEDEDEEQDDNNEGDIDEIQELIEIARPHISKPSIDPDTCTSSSAWKSRTDFLSILLSVGFHHLADRAIAQYLMMQQQQQQQQQFSTSDIDTAMENAQNLVIESLEWYPGNASTWSMGANFGRMSQSLSLLSTRKWYEKAVEASTMLRHQALKALEDDSVPEDVKEWIELLILNEIVGTQYENNEEEEDEEDNEDEDGTNNDENEINKEEMKYDENGIYEEDKDDSLGRYSSSAVESTARFMCAMLWSMEGRHDRSLDHLRGFQFTHRLHPNVWKIGKLPPPQAKQVADINPPLAFQPPGGILPSHLYAAITKLFAPDSAYWIESDYATRGYYSFFHKYDSGNAEQPRNLLEEIIINHLLPRAQQCLINMTKTNSKNGDEKSDSSDSTTICGFEWWTHTRPIQANLGHNLHFDTDESMLDQEGKVTHPVLSSVLYLTGGEHNNLSDSQVKESPAGATIILDQTPDSETVGETCWQGIPKDNTLLLFPGNRLHGVLPCPGDRDKEIQENVEENSTKIDALIHDLKNGKRNNSGGSKSSCTGHPPHRLTFMVGFWSRNVPAAMKQCNIYGPCGPLPPPTEEHTWVHETMDGYSKHGATSTDKDATEQMIVAEEFMIPTILPSVSPAWECIQSKKGDNQNENESGNDPDLIIPQGVDHRYFVRDAPHCFRRSLFEERESNH
;
A
#
# COMPACT_ATOMS: atom_id res chain seq x y z
N MET A 1 -21.33 20.30 -22.38
CA MET A 1 -20.48 21.12 -21.50
C MET A 1 -20.18 22.41 -22.25
N GLY A 2 -20.53 23.57 -21.69
CA GLY A 2 -20.15 24.86 -22.27
C GLY A 2 -18.65 25.07 -22.10
N GLU A 3 -18.00 25.70 -23.07
CA GLU A 3 -16.59 26.10 -22.91
C GLU A 3 -16.47 27.00 -21.67
N PRO A 4 -15.49 26.76 -20.78
CA PRO A 4 -15.25 27.64 -19.65
C PRO A 4 -14.97 29.07 -20.14
N PRO A 5 -15.40 30.10 -19.38
CA PRO A 5 -15.16 31.48 -19.76
C PRO A 5 -13.65 31.72 -19.88
N PRO A 6 -13.20 32.49 -20.88
CA PRO A 6 -11.78 32.82 -21.02
C PRO A 6 -11.31 33.55 -19.76
N PRO A 7 -10.10 33.23 -19.26
CA PRO A 7 -9.58 33.85 -18.05
C PRO A 7 -9.59 35.38 -18.17
N PRO A 8 -9.82 36.09 -17.06
CA PRO A 8 -9.82 37.56 -17.05
C PRO A 8 -8.53 38.08 -17.67
N LYS A 9 -8.65 39.01 -18.61
CA LYS A 9 -7.49 39.62 -19.29
C LYS A 9 -6.63 40.32 -18.23
N ARG A 10 -5.41 39.79 -18.03
CA ARG A 10 -4.42 40.33 -17.10
C ARG A 10 -4.19 41.83 -17.36
N PRO A 11 -4.00 42.63 -16.29
CA PRO A 11 -3.53 44.01 -16.44
C PRO A 11 -2.20 44.01 -17.16
N LYS A 12 -2.07 44.83 -18.22
CA LYS A 12 -0.79 45.04 -18.88
C LYS A 12 0.13 45.74 -17.88
N ILE A 13 1.28 45.15 -17.62
CA ILE A 13 2.40 45.88 -17.01
C ILE A 13 2.76 46.99 -18.00
N ASP A 14 2.63 48.24 -17.55
CA ASP A 14 2.90 49.42 -18.38
C ASP A 14 4.41 49.47 -18.72
N GLU A 15 4.76 49.24 -19.99
CA GLU A 15 6.13 49.18 -20.52
C GLU A 15 6.82 50.58 -20.62
N GLU A 16 6.42 51.60 -19.85
CA GLU A 16 6.88 52.99 -20.07
C GLU A 16 7.94 53.54 -19.10
N ASP A 17 8.43 52.78 -18.11
CA ASP A 17 9.51 53.24 -17.21
C ASP A 17 10.82 52.44 -17.41
N ASP A 18 11.67 52.97 -18.29
CA ASP A 18 13.00 52.49 -18.71
C ASP A 18 14.11 52.69 -17.64
N ASP A 19 13.79 52.60 -16.34
CA ASP A 19 14.78 52.60 -15.24
C ASP A 19 15.09 51.13 -14.87
N ASP A 20 15.82 50.47 -15.78
CA ASP A 20 16.02 49.03 -15.99
C ASP A 20 16.86 48.31 -14.90
N THR A 21 16.65 48.66 -13.63
CA THR A 21 17.16 47.89 -12.49
C THR A 21 16.01 47.59 -11.54
N THR A 22 15.10 46.70 -11.95
CA THR A 22 14.19 46.05 -10.99
C THR A 22 15.07 45.44 -9.90
N ASP A 23 14.86 45.87 -8.65
CA ASP A 23 15.62 45.38 -7.52
C ASP A 23 15.36 43.87 -7.39
N MET A 24 16.41 43.08 -7.17
CA MET A 24 16.25 41.63 -6.98
C MET A 24 15.37 41.34 -5.76
N GLU A 25 15.35 42.25 -4.79
CA GLU A 25 14.49 42.13 -3.61
C GLU A 25 13.00 42.27 -3.96
N ASP A 26 12.64 43.18 -4.87
CA ASP A 26 11.25 43.33 -5.35
C ASP A 26 10.79 42.05 -6.07
N ILE A 27 11.69 41.42 -6.83
CA ILE A 27 11.43 40.15 -7.50
C ILE A 27 11.23 39.04 -6.46
N VAL A 28 12.10 38.94 -5.45
CA VAL A 28 11.99 37.97 -4.34
C VAL A 28 10.68 38.13 -3.59
N ASP A 29 10.28 39.36 -3.27
CA ASP A 29 9.01 39.65 -2.60
C ASP A 29 7.81 39.23 -3.45
N THR A 30 7.86 39.52 -4.76
CA THR A 30 6.78 39.20 -5.69
C THR A 30 6.59 37.68 -5.81
N ILE A 31 7.66 36.93 -6.01
CA ILE A 31 7.56 35.47 -6.15
C ILE A 31 7.17 34.80 -4.82
N TRP A 32 7.64 35.32 -3.68
CA TRP A 32 7.28 34.79 -2.36
C TRP A 32 5.80 35.01 -2.09
N LYS A 33 5.26 36.15 -2.50
CA LYS A 33 3.83 36.42 -2.41
C LYS A 33 3.00 35.42 -3.22
N HIS A 34 3.40 35.11 -4.45
CA HIS A 34 2.71 34.07 -5.23
C HIS A 34 2.75 32.71 -4.54
N TYR A 35 3.90 32.33 -3.95
CA TYR A 35 3.98 31.08 -3.18
C TYR A 35 3.10 31.09 -1.93
N ARG A 36 3.06 32.21 -1.20
CA ARG A 36 2.17 32.39 -0.04
C ARG A 36 0.70 32.29 -0.43
N ASN A 37 0.29 32.95 -1.51
CA ASN A 37 -1.08 32.84 -2.03
C ASN A 37 -1.43 31.37 -2.36
N PHE A 38 -0.48 30.61 -2.93
CA PHE A 38 -0.66 29.19 -3.17
C PHE A 38 -0.86 28.41 -1.86
N LEU A 39 -0.03 28.62 -0.83
CA LEU A 39 -0.22 27.99 0.48
C LEU A 39 -1.55 28.38 1.13
N ASP A 40 -1.89 29.67 1.14
CA ASP A 40 -3.15 30.18 1.69
C ASP A 40 -4.37 29.57 0.98
N SER A 41 -4.23 29.21 -0.31
CA SER A 41 -5.28 28.53 -1.08
C SER A 41 -5.39 27.03 -0.78
N LEU A 42 -4.36 26.40 -0.23
CA LEU A 42 -4.41 25.02 0.28
C LEU A 42 -5.08 24.96 1.66
N ASP A 43 -4.88 26.00 2.48
CA ASP A 43 -5.52 26.14 3.78
C ASP A 43 -6.99 26.62 3.66
N GLY A 44 -7.44 26.92 2.44
CA GLY A 44 -8.72 27.57 2.16
C GLY A 44 -9.95 26.69 2.42
N GLY A 45 -10.66 26.97 3.54
CA GLY A 45 -12.12 26.86 3.55
C GLY A 45 -12.83 26.38 4.81
N GLU A 46 -12.41 26.74 6.03
CA GLU A 46 -13.27 26.50 7.22
C GLU A 46 -14.42 27.51 7.38
N GLU A 47 -14.42 28.64 6.67
CA GLU A 47 -15.33 29.75 7.04
C GLU A 47 -16.67 29.82 6.29
N ASP A 48 -16.96 28.96 5.31
CA ASP A 48 -18.26 28.96 4.61
C ASP A 48 -18.87 27.54 4.52
N GLU A 49 -19.45 27.07 5.63
CA GLU A 49 -20.15 25.77 5.81
C GLU A 49 -21.30 25.49 4.80
N ASP A 50 -21.62 26.42 3.89
CA ASP A 50 -22.81 26.38 3.04
C ASP A 50 -22.53 26.17 1.53
N GLU A 51 -21.27 26.15 1.07
CA GLU A 51 -20.95 25.85 -0.33
C GLU A 51 -20.48 24.39 -0.48
N GLU A 52 -21.19 23.61 -1.32
CA GLU A 52 -20.85 22.22 -1.65
C GLU A 52 -19.35 22.13 -2.00
N GLN A 53 -18.53 21.62 -1.08
CA GLN A 53 -17.09 21.44 -1.24
C GLN A 53 -16.83 20.61 -2.50
N ASP A 54 -16.26 21.24 -3.53
CA ASP A 54 -15.58 20.50 -4.58
C ASP A 54 -14.25 20.02 -3.96
N ASP A 55 -14.10 18.72 -3.74
CA ASP A 55 -12.96 18.04 -3.07
C ASP A 55 -11.57 18.27 -3.71
N ASN A 56 -11.43 19.18 -4.67
CA ASN A 56 -10.17 19.48 -5.34
C ASN A 56 -9.45 20.66 -4.66
N ASN A 57 -8.99 20.44 -3.43
CA ASN A 57 -8.08 21.34 -2.72
C ASN A 57 -6.65 21.30 -3.32
N GLU A 58 -6.52 21.55 -4.63
CA GLU A 58 -5.24 21.54 -5.35
C GLU A 58 -4.45 22.84 -5.22
N GLY A 59 -4.97 23.82 -4.46
CA GLY A 59 -4.46 25.19 -4.43
C GLY A 59 -4.56 25.89 -5.78
N ASP A 60 -4.30 27.19 -5.80
CA ASP A 60 -4.26 27.96 -7.04
C ASP A 60 -2.93 27.70 -7.78
N ILE A 61 -2.87 26.59 -8.51
CA ILE A 61 -1.69 26.17 -9.29
C ILE A 61 -1.23 27.24 -10.28
N ASP A 62 -2.10 28.18 -10.68
CA ASP A 62 -1.71 29.30 -11.54
C ASP A 62 -0.71 30.22 -10.81
N GLU A 63 -0.79 30.36 -9.48
CA GLU A 63 0.18 31.12 -8.67
C GLU A 63 1.58 30.47 -8.74
N ILE A 64 1.68 29.14 -8.70
CA ILE A 64 2.95 28.42 -8.87
C ILE A 64 3.53 28.61 -10.28
N GLN A 65 2.68 28.62 -11.31
CA GLN A 65 3.12 28.87 -12.68
C GLN A 65 3.63 30.31 -12.85
N GLU A 66 2.91 31.30 -12.32
CA GLU A 66 3.30 32.71 -12.36
C GLU A 66 4.62 32.94 -11.61
N LEU A 67 4.79 32.33 -10.43
CA LEU A 67 6.06 32.30 -9.70
C LEU A 67 7.22 31.83 -10.57
N ILE A 68 7.05 30.69 -11.26
CA ILE A 68 8.12 30.11 -12.11
C ILE A 68 8.41 31.02 -13.31
N GLU A 69 7.37 31.59 -13.94
CA GLU A 69 7.51 32.52 -15.06
C GLU A 69 8.30 33.77 -14.68
N ILE A 70 8.02 34.32 -13.49
CA ILE A 70 8.70 35.51 -12.95
C ILE A 70 10.13 35.16 -12.53
N ALA A 71 10.36 34.07 -11.81
CA ALA A 71 11.68 33.76 -11.25
C ALA A 71 12.72 33.30 -12.30
N ARG A 72 12.31 32.45 -13.25
CA ARG A 72 13.24 31.75 -14.17
C ARG A 72 14.17 32.66 -14.99
N PRO A 73 13.77 33.84 -15.49
CA PRO A 73 14.67 34.74 -16.23
C PRO A 73 15.80 35.34 -15.40
N HIS A 74 15.63 35.42 -14.08
CA HIS A 74 16.56 36.12 -13.18
C HIS A 74 17.54 35.19 -12.46
N ILE A 75 17.32 33.88 -12.51
CA ILE A 75 18.11 32.89 -11.76
C ILE A 75 18.72 31.90 -12.74
N SER A 76 20.02 31.65 -12.63
CA SER A 76 20.67 30.59 -13.38
C SER A 76 20.51 29.26 -12.65
N LYS A 77 20.22 28.18 -13.38
CA LYS A 77 20.26 26.82 -12.82
C LYS A 77 21.62 26.58 -12.15
N PRO A 78 21.66 26.07 -10.91
CA PRO A 78 22.92 25.83 -10.23
C PRO A 78 23.73 24.79 -11.00
N SER A 79 25.06 24.93 -10.97
CA SER A 79 25.92 23.82 -11.41
C SER A 79 25.66 22.66 -10.45
N ILE A 80 25.19 21.54 -10.99
CA ILE A 80 24.95 20.29 -10.25
C ILE A 80 26.31 19.76 -9.78
N ASP A 81 26.83 20.30 -8.68
CA ASP A 81 27.87 19.66 -7.90
C ASP A 81 27.19 19.02 -6.67
N PRO A 82 26.99 17.69 -6.68
CA PRO A 82 26.26 16.96 -5.64
C PRO A 82 26.77 17.28 -4.23
N ASP A 83 28.07 17.57 -4.10
CA ASP A 83 28.73 17.78 -2.80
C ASP A 83 28.51 19.20 -2.25
N THR A 84 28.02 20.14 -3.07
CA THR A 84 27.82 21.56 -2.66
C THR A 84 26.40 21.90 -2.23
N CYS A 85 25.42 21.04 -2.51
CA CYS A 85 24.00 21.32 -2.30
C CYS A 85 23.58 21.34 -0.81
N THR A 86 24.53 21.12 0.09
CA THR A 86 24.27 20.69 1.47
C THR A 86 25.02 21.50 2.52
N SER A 87 25.57 22.66 2.18
CA SER A 87 26.27 23.49 3.18
C SER A 87 25.34 24.55 3.74
N SER A 88 24.84 24.36 4.96
CA SER A 88 23.97 25.31 5.69
C SER A 88 24.54 26.73 5.82
N SER A 89 25.85 26.90 5.66
CA SER A 89 26.53 28.21 5.63
C SER A 89 26.05 29.16 4.52
N ALA A 90 25.23 28.65 3.59
CA ALA A 90 24.68 29.39 2.46
C ALA A 90 23.34 30.08 2.76
N TRP A 91 22.61 29.76 3.83
CA TRP A 91 21.28 30.34 4.09
C TRP A 91 21.36 31.66 4.85
N LYS A 92 21.78 32.73 4.17
CA LYS A 92 21.99 34.05 4.80
C LYS A 92 21.03 35.11 4.34
N SER A 93 20.36 34.88 3.21
CA SER A 93 19.44 35.81 2.59
C SER A 93 18.36 35.07 1.81
N ARG A 94 17.22 35.73 1.58
CA ARG A 94 16.10 35.18 0.81
C ARG A 94 16.49 34.82 -0.63
N THR A 95 17.45 35.55 -1.21
CA THR A 95 17.96 35.25 -2.55
C THR A 95 18.66 33.88 -2.66
N ASP A 96 19.19 33.37 -1.55
CA ASP A 96 19.82 32.03 -1.51
C ASP A 96 18.80 30.90 -1.71
N PHE A 97 17.51 31.16 -1.46
CA PHE A 97 16.43 30.17 -1.56
C PHE A 97 15.70 30.17 -2.90
N LEU A 98 16.03 31.08 -3.81
CA LEU A 98 15.35 31.20 -5.10
C LEU A 98 15.36 29.91 -5.94
N SER A 99 16.49 29.20 -5.94
CA SER A 99 16.60 27.89 -6.61
C SER A 99 15.80 26.79 -5.91
N ILE A 100 15.68 26.87 -4.59
CA ILE A 100 14.92 25.94 -3.75
C ILE A 100 13.42 26.15 -4.00
N LEU A 101 12.96 27.41 -3.97
CA LEU A 101 11.58 27.78 -4.27
C LEU A 101 11.15 27.36 -5.67
N LEU A 102 12.01 27.55 -6.68
CA LEU A 102 11.76 27.01 -8.03
C LEU A 102 11.64 25.48 -8.04
N SER A 103 12.50 24.78 -7.30
CA SER A 103 12.42 23.33 -7.17
C SER A 103 11.12 22.87 -6.53
N VAL A 104 10.65 23.56 -5.49
CA VAL A 104 9.35 23.33 -4.82
C VAL A 104 8.19 23.62 -5.77
N GLY A 105 8.22 24.71 -6.54
CA GLY A 105 7.20 24.99 -7.56
C GLY A 105 7.10 23.87 -8.61
N PHE A 106 8.23 23.38 -9.13
CA PHE A 106 8.23 22.22 -10.02
C PHE A 106 7.81 20.92 -9.34
N HIS A 107 8.04 20.77 -8.03
CA HIS A 107 7.57 19.63 -7.25
C HIS A 107 6.03 19.57 -7.23
N HIS A 108 5.34 20.67 -6.87
CA HIS A 108 3.87 20.71 -6.89
C HIS A 108 3.29 20.48 -8.29
N LEU A 109 3.89 21.08 -9.33
CA LEU A 109 3.46 20.82 -10.72
C LEU A 109 3.67 19.35 -11.12
N ALA A 110 4.74 18.71 -10.66
CA ALA A 110 5.02 17.31 -10.91
C ALA A 110 4.00 16.40 -10.22
N ASP A 111 3.66 16.67 -8.95
CA ASP A 111 2.67 15.90 -8.19
C ASP A 111 1.31 15.89 -8.89
N ARG A 112 0.83 17.08 -9.28
CA ARG A 112 -0.40 17.22 -10.07
C ARG A 112 -0.35 16.48 -11.40
N ALA A 113 0.77 16.57 -12.12
CA ALA A 113 0.94 15.86 -13.39
C ALA A 113 0.97 14.33 -13.21
N ILE A 114 1.50 13.83 -12.08
CA ILE A 114 1.48 12.42 -11.72
C ILE A 114 0.04 11.97 -11.42
N ALA A 115 -0.69 12.73 -10.61
CA ALA A 115 -2.11 12.46 -10.30
C ALA A 115 -2.95 12.39 -11.59
N GLN A 116 -2.78 13.35 -12.49
CA GLN A 116 -3.43 13.36 -13.80
C GLN A 116 -3.07 12.13 -14.64
N TYR A 117 -1.79 11.75 -14.70
CA TYR A 117 -1.36 10.54 -15.40
C TYR A 117 -2.01 9.27 -14.83
N LEU A 118 -2.03 9.12 -13.50
CA LEU A 118 -2.62 7.96 -12.83
C LEU A 118 -4.13 7.89 -13.06
N MET A 119 -4.83 9.03 -12.98
CA MET A 119 -6.25 9.14 -13.31
C MET A 119 -6.51 8.74 -14.77
N MET A 120 -5.72 9.25 -15.72
CA MET A 120 -5.85 8.88 -17.14
C MET A 120 -5.59 7.38 -17.37
N GLN A 121 -4.64 6.79 -16.63
CA GLN A 121 -4.37 5.36 -16.68
C GLN A 121 -5.55 4.53 -16.16
N GLN A 122 -6.17 4.95 -15.05
CA GLN A 122 -7.38 4.32 -14.51
C GLN A 122 -8.56 4.47 -15.47
N GLN A 123 -8.78 5.66 -16.02
CA GLN A 123 -9.86 5.93 -16.99
C GLN A 123 -9.67 5.14 -18.29
N GLN A 124 -8.44 4.94 -18.77
CA GLN A 124 -8.18 4.06 -19.91
C GLN A 124 -8.55 2.60 -19.61
N GLN A 125 -8.30 2.12 -18.39
CA GLN A 125 -8.74 0.78 -17.97
C GLN A 125 -10.27 0.68 -17.94
N GLN A 126 -10.96 1.78 -17.61
CA GLN A 126 -12.41 1.92 -17.68
C GLN A 126 -12.96 2.17 -19.09
N GLN A 127 -12.16 1.95 -20.14
CA GLN A 127 -12.53 2.15 -21.55
C GLN A 127 -12.95 3.59 -21.89
N GLN A 128 -12.49 4.59 -21.13
CA GLN A 128 -12.72 6.00 -21.42
C GLN A 128 -11.70 6.55 -22.45
N GLN A 129 -11.99 7.75 -22.96
CA GLN A 129 -11.54 8.33 -24.24
C GLN A 129 -10.03 8.55 -24.48
N PHE A 130 -9.13 8.19 -23.56
CA PHE A 130 -7.70 8.49 -23.70
C PHE A 130 -6.95 7.49 -24.57
N SER A 131 -6.28 8.00 -25.60
CA SER A 131 -5.39 7.18 -26.41
C SER A 131 -4.11 6.83 -25.64
N THR A 132 -3.44 5.73 -26.01
CA THR A 132 -2.11 5.41 -25.47
C THR A 132 -1.12 6.56 -25.62
N SER A 133 -1.23 7.34 -26.71
CA SER A 133 -0.38 8.51 -26.95
C SER A 133 -0.61 9.63 -25.93
N ASP A 134 -1.86 9.83 -25.50
CA ASP A 134 -2.20 10.87 -24.52
C ASP A 134 -1.59 10.51 -23.15
N ILE A 135 -1.69 9.25 -22.75
CA ILE A 135 -1.11 8.74 -21.51
C ILE A 135 0.42 8.76 -21.54
N ASP A 136 1.01 8.41 -22.68
CA ASP A 136 2.46 8.52 -22.86
C ASP A 136 2.93 9.98 -22.73
N THR A 137 2.15 10.93 -23.28
CA THR A 137 2.44 12.37 -23.17
C THR A 137 2.30 12.87 -21.74
N ALA A 138 1.23 12.48 -21.03
CA ALA A 138 1.03 12.84 -19.63
C ALA A 138 2.16 12.29 -18.75
N MET A 139 2.59 11.06 -19.00
CA MET A 139 3.71 10.46 -18.28
C MET A 139 5.03 11.20 -18.56
N GLU A 140 5.33 11.52 -19.82
CA GLU A 140 6.53 12.27 -20.19
C GLU A 140 6.54 13.68 -19.57
N ASN A 141 5.37 14.34 -19.50
CA ASN A 141 5.22 15.61 -18.80
C ASN A 141 5.57 15.50 -17.31
N ALA A 142 4.95 14.53 -16.60
CA ALA A 142 5.24 14.28 -15.20
C ALA A 142 6.73 13.98 -14.96
N GLN A 143 7.35 13.13 -15.79
CA GLN A 143 8.79 12.84 -15.71
C GLN A 143 9.65 14.09 -15.88
N ASN A 144 9.32 14.97 -16.84
CA ASN A 144 10.07 16.19 -17.08
C ASN A 144 9.97 17.17 -15.90
N LEU A 145 8.80 17.28 -15.27
CA LEU A 145 8.60 18.17 -14.11
C LEU A 145 9.38 17.68 -12.87
N VAL A 146 9.35 16.37 -12.59
CA VAL A 146 10.19 15.75 -11.53
C VAL A 146 11.67 16.10 -11.75
N ILE A 147 12.12 16.05 -13.00
CA ILE A 147 13.52 16.28 -13.34
C ILE A 147 13.88 17.76 -13.29
N GLU A 148 13.02 18.65 -13.76
CA GLU A 148 13.21 20.09 -13.62
C GLU A 148 13.32 20.48 -12.13
N SER A 149 12.47 19.93 -11.25
CA SER A 149 12.58 20.14 -9.81
C SER A 149 13.97 19.77 -9.26
N LEU A 150 14.50 18.60 -9.64
CA LEU A 150 15.84 18.15 -9.22
C LEU A 150 16.99 18.93 -9.88
N GLU A 151 16.82 19.44 -11.10
CA GLU A 151 17.82 20.28 -11.76
C GLU A 151 17.95 21.65 -11.09
N TRP A 152 16.86 22.19 -10.51
CA TRP A 152 16.89 23.43 -9.73
C TRP A 152 17.46 23.23 -8.33
N TYR A 153 17.10 22.14 -7.65
CA TYR A 153 17.65 21.81 -6.34
C TYR A 153 17.78 20.29 -6.15
N PRO A 154 18.98 19.71 -6.39
CA PRO A 154 19.18 18.27 -6.24
C PRO A 154 19.01 17.74 -4.81
N GLY A 155 18.99 18.62 -3.81
CA GLY A 155 18.70 18.30 -2.42
C GLY A 155 17.21 18.09 -2.11
N ASN A 156 16.31 18.30 -3.08
CA ASN A 156 14.87 18.17 -2.86
C ASN A 156 14.47 16.70 -2.57
N ALA A 157 14.43 16.33 -1.29
CA ALA A 157 14.18 14.98 -0.83
C ALA A 157 12.76 14.49 -1.12
N SER A 158 11.75 15.38 -1.02
CA SER A 158 10.36 15.04 -1.37
C SER A 158 10.24 14.68 -2.84
N THR A 159 10.90 15.43 -3.75
CA THR A 159 10.95 15.09 -5.18
C THR A 159 11.65 13.75 -5.46
N TRP A 160 12.74 13.42 -4.75
CA TRP A 160 13.37 12.09 -4.87
C TRP A 160 12.42 10.97 -4.43
N SER A 161 11.71 11.15 -3.31
CA SER A 161 10.75 10.16 -2.81
C SER A 161 9.55 9.99 -3.76
N MET A 162 8.96 11.11 -4.21
CA MET A 162 7.86 11.15 -5.17
C MET A 162 8.26 10.52 -6.51
N GLY A 163 9.43 10.88 -7.04
CA GLY A 163 9.95 10.31 -8.29
C GLY A 163 10.22 8.80 -8.21
N ALA A 164 10.66 8.30 -7.05
CA ALA A 164 10.80 6.86 -6.81
C ALA A 164 9.43 6.15 -6.85
N ASN A 165 8.44 6.73 -6.17
CA ASN A 165 7.06 6.22 -6.16
C ASN A 165 6.45 6.20 -7.57
N PHE A 166 6.50 7.33 -8.26
CA PHE A 166 6.00 7.46 -9.62
C PHE A 166 6.73 6.51 -10.58
N GLY A 167 8.05 6.42 -10.48
CA GLY A 167 8.86 5.53 -11.29
C GLY A 167 8.49 4.06 -11.12
N ARG A 168 8.21 3.64 -9.89
CA ARG A 168 7.71 2.29 -9.56
C ARG A 168 6.29 2.06 -10.09
N MET A 169 5.36 2.97 -9.83
CA MET A 169 3.95 2.82 -10.22
C MET A 169 3.77 2.79 -11.74
N SER A 170 4.50 3.68 -12.45
CA SER A 170 4.55 3.72 -13.92
C SER A 170 5.41 2.60 -14.54
N GLN A 171 6.10 1.80 -13.71
CA GLN A 171 7.08 0.78 -14.13
C GLN A 171 8.18 1.36 -15.04
N SER A 172 8.54 2.63 -14.85
CA SER A 172 9.62 3.30 -15.58
C SER A 172 10.97 3.15 -14.89
N LEU A 173 11.01 2.80 -13.60
CA LEU A 173 12.25 2.48 -12.88
C LEU A 173 12.36 0.98 -12.61
N SER A 174 13.59 0.47 -12.66
CA SER A 174 13.93 -0.86 -12.15
C SER A 174 13.83 -0.91 -10.62
N LEU A 175 13.90 -2.11 -10.03
CA LEU A 175 13.91 -2.24 -8.57
C LEU A 175 15.15 -1.55 -7.99
N LEU A 176 16.30 -1.76 -8.64
CA LEU A 176 17.57 -1.14 -8.29
C LEU A 176 17.52 0.39 -8.36
N SER A 177 17.02 0.96 -9.46
CA SER A 177 16.95 2.41 -9.62
C SER A 177 15.94 3.01 -8.64
N THR A 178 14.77 2.38 -8.45
CA THR A 178 13.78 2.79 -7.43
C THR A 178 14.42 2.86 -6.04
N ARG A 179 15.19 1.84 -5.65
CA ARG A 179 15.90 1.82 -4.36
C ARG A 179 16.90 2.97 -4.24
N LYS A 180 17.72 3.22 -5.27
CA LYS A 180 18.71 4.31 -5.26
C LYS A 180 18.04 5.69 -5.13
N TRP A 181 16.88 5.89 -5.75
CA TRP A 181 16.11 7.12 -5.59
C TRP A 181 15.63 7.32 -4.14
N TYR A 182 15.09 6.27 -3.50
CA TYR A 182 14.75 6.36 -2.07
C TYR A 182 15.97 6.55 -1.16
N GLU A 183 17.10 5.92 -1.44
CA GLU A 183 18.34 6.16 -0.68
C GLU A 183 18.78 7.62 -0.77
N LYS A 184 18.61 8.26 -1.93
CA LYS A 184 18.86 9.69 -2.10
C LYS A 184 17.87 10.56 -1.33
N ALA A 185 16.59 10.20 -1.32
CA ALA A 185 15.60 10.87 -0.49
C ALA A 185 15.95 10.79 1.02
N VAL A 186 16.38 9.61 1.52
CA VAL A 186 16.83 9.45 2.91
C VAL A 186 18.05 10.33 3.20
N GLU A 187 19.08 10.27 2.36
CA GLU A 187 20.32 11.05 2.54
C GLU A 187 20.03 12.55 2.59
N ALA A 188 19.27 13.05 1.62
CA ALA A 188 18.91 14.46 1.53
C ALA A 188 18.03 14.90 2.70
N SER A 189 16.99 14.15 3.03
CA SER A 189 16.04 14.51 4.09
C SER A 189 16.70 14.56 5.46
N THR A 190 17.44 13.51 5.86
CA THR A 190 18.11 13.47 7.18
C THR A 190 19.05 14.65 7.37
N MET A 191 19.84 14.95 6.35
CA MET A 191 20.84 15.99 6.42
C MET A 191 20.23 17.40 6.36
N LEU A 192 19.24 17.63 5.50
CA LEU A 192 18.56 18.94 5.41
C LEU A 192 17.75 19.24 6.66
N ARG A 193 17.04 18.26 7.23
CA ARG A 193 16.34 18.44 8.51
C ARG A 193 17.29 18.91 9.59
N HIS A 194 18.41 18.21 9.77
CA HIS A 194 19.41 18.57 10.78
C HIS A 194 19.96 20.00 10.59
N GLN A 195 20.20 20.39 9.34
CA GLN A 195 20.71 21.72 9.02
C GLN A 195 19.67 22.81 9.22
N ALA A 196 18.43 22.57 8.83
CA ALA A 196 17.31 23.50 8.98
C ALA A 196 17.03 23.78 10.46
N LEU A 197 16.88 22.73 11.28
CA LEU A 197 16.68 22.89 12.72
C LEU A 197 17.82 23.68 13.38
N LYS A 198 19.07 23.37 13.03
CA LYS A 198 20.22 24.13 13.53
C LYS A 198 20.22 25.60 13.09
N ALA A 199 19.72 25.89 11.89
CA ALA A 199 19.63 27.25 11.37
C ALA A 199 18.50 28.05 12.02
N LEU A 200 17.39 27.40 12.39
CA LEU A 200 16.30 28.03 13.16
C LEU A 200 16.75 28.40 14.57
N GLU A 201 17.62 27.60 15.19
CA GLU A 201 18.25 27.87 16.49
C GLU A 201 19.36 28.94 16.44
N ASP A 202 19.84 29.33 15.26
CA ASP A 202 20.93 30.29 15.10
C ASP A 202 20.41 31.73 15.08
N ASP A 203 20.62 32.47 16.17
CA ASP A 203 20.26 33.89 16.29
C ASP A 203 20.86 34.81 15.21
N SER A 204 21.87 34.35 14.47
CA SER A 204 22.45 35.12 13.36
C SER A 204 21.67 35.01 12.04
N VAL A 205 20.74 34.06 11.94
CA VAL A 205 19.85 33.91 10.77
C VAL A 205 18.67 34.87 10.91
N PRO A 206 18.41 35.75 9.93
CA PRO A 206 17.26 36.65 9.96
C PRO A 206 15.92 35.91 10.07
N GLU A 207 14.95 36.47 10.80
CA GLU A 207 13.64 35.83 11.02
C GLU A 207 12.85 35.59 9.72
N ASP A 208 12.95 36.50 8.75
CA ASP A 208 12.37 36.31 7.42
C ASP A 208 13.02 35.16 6.64
N VAL A 209 14.31 34.88 6.89
CA VAL A 209 14.99 33.72 6.31
C VAL A 209 14.61 32.44 7.05
N LYS A 210 14.39 32.49 8.37
CA LYS A 210 13.91 31.34 9.16
C LYS A 210 12.54 30.87 8.68
N GLU A 211 11.63 31.79 8.37
CA GLU A 211 10.34 31.50 7.75
C GLU A 211 10.50 30.70 6.44
N TRP A 212 11.43 31.09 5.57
CA TRP A 212 11.71 30.35 4.34
C TRP A 212 12.32 28.97 4.58
N ILE A 213 13.19 28.84 5.61
CA ILE A 213 13.75 27.54 6.01
C ILE A 213 12.64 26.61 6.48
N GLU A 214 11.75 27.11 7.33
CA GLU A 214 10.62 26.35 7.86
C GLU A 214 9.68 25.90 6.74
N LEU A 215 9.15 26.83 5.95
CA LEU A 215 8.17 26.49 4.92
C LEU A 215 8.78 25.67 3.77
N LEU A 216 9.91 26.07 3.21
CA LEU A 216 10.45 25.38 2.03
C LEU A 216 11.27 24.14 2.38
N ILE A 217 12.10 24.19 3.42
CA ILE A 217 13.00 23.07 3.74
C ILE A 217 12.28 22.08 4.64
N LEU A 218 11.76 22.52 5.80
CA LEU A 218 11.13 21.60 6.76
C LEU A 218 9.79 21.09 6.22
N ASN A 219 8.86 21.96 5.87
CA ASN A 219 7.52 21.52 5.48
C ASN A 219 7.54 20.83 4.10
N GLU A 220 7.99 21.51 3.04
CA GLU A 220 7.88 20.95 1.68
C GLU A 220 8.91 19.88 1.32
N ILE A 221 10.20 20.15 1.57
CA ILE A 221 11.28 19.25 1.10
C ILE A 221 11.47 18.06 2.03
N VAL A 222 11.37 18.28 3.34
CA VAL A 222 11.63 17.26 4.36
C VAL A 222 10.32 16.65 4.88
N GLY A 223 9.19 17.35 4.83
CA GLY A 223 7.94 16.88 5.43
C GLY A 223 8.00 16.81 6.95
N THR A 224 8.50 17.87 7.59
CA THR A 224 8.53 18.07 9.06
C THR A 224 7.68 19.28 9.37
N GLN A 225 6.76 19.15 10.33
CA GLN A 225 5.84 20.20 10.76
C GLN A 225 6.14 20.58 12.22
N TYR A 226 5.79 21.80 12.62
CA TYR A 226 5.84 22.23 14.01
C TYR A 226 4.53 21.85 14.71
N GLU A 227 4.62 21.09 15.80
CA GLU A 227 3.49 20.63 16.62
C GLU A 227 3.42 21.48 17.90
N ASN A 228 2.30 22.17 18.10
CA ASN A 228 2.01 22.87 19.37
C ASN A 228 1.35 21.89 20.34
N ASN A 229 1.85 21.78 21.56
CA ASN A 229 1.26 20.90 22.58
C ASN A 229 -0.09 21.41 23.12
N GLU A 230 -0.50 22.63 22.77
CA GLU A 230 -1.69 23.29 23.34
C GLU A 230 -3.01 22.81 22.71
N GLU A 231 -3.00 22.19 21.54
CA GLU A 231 -4.22 21.81 20.81
C GLU A 231 -4.84 20.46 21.26
N GLU A 232 -4.11 19.64 22.02
CA GLU A 232 -4.61 18.32 22.45
C GLU A 232 -5.42 18.34 23.77
N GLU A 233 -5.41 19.43 24.56
CA GLU A 233 -6.07 19.43 25.89
C GLU A 233 -7.55 19.86 25.88
N ASP A 234 -8.06 20.47 24.80
CA ASP A 234 -9.42 21.07 24.80
C ASP A 234 -10.52 20.13 24.26
N GLU A 235 -10.20 18.94 23.73
CA GLU A 235 -11.20 18.03 23.13
C GLU A 235 -11.78 16.97 24.07
N GLU A 236 -11.19 16.71 25.25
CA GLU A 236 -11.67 15.64 26.15
C GLU A 236 -12.82 16.04 27.10
N ASP A 237 -13.23 17.31 27.15
CA ASP A 237 -14.18 17.82 28.16
C ASP A 237 -15.66 17.94 27.71
N ASN A 238 -16.02 17.51 26.49
CA ASN A 238 -17.39 17.69 25.96
C ASN A 238 -18.27 16.43 25.84
N GLU A 239 -17.79 15.25 26.21
CA GLU A 239 -18.60 14.01 26.17
C GLU A 239 -19.06 13.56 27.56
N ASP A 240 -19.99 14.29 28.21
CA ASP A 240 -20.84 13.68 29.27
C ASP A 240 -22.02 14.55 29.77
N GLU A 241 -22.61 15.42 28.94
CA GLU A 241 -23.88 16.11 29.28
C GLU A 241 -25.11 15.50 28.59
N ASP A 242 -25.20 14.16 28.51
CA ASP A 242 -26.49 13.51 28.25
C ASP A 242 -27.26 13.35 29.57
N GLY A 243 -28.22 14.27 29.75
CA GLY A 243 -29.04 14.39 30.93
C GLY A 243 -29.79 13.11 31.30
N THR A 244 -29.35 12.44 32.37
CA THR A 244 -30.23 11.60 33.19
C THR A 244 -30.45 12.25 34.55
N ASN A 245 -31.67 12.77 34.72
CA ASN A 245 -32.21 13.23 36.00
C ASN A 245 -32.18 12.11 37.08
N ASN A 246 -31.90 12.53 38.32
CA ASN A 246 -31.94 11.82 39.61
C ASN A 246 -30.64 11.07 39.94
N ASP A 247 -29.88 11.37 41.00
CA ASP A 247 -30.32 11.37 42.40
C ASP A 247 -29.30 12.11 43.28
N GLU A 248 -29.78 12.76 44.34
CA GLU A 248 -28.99 13.46 45.35
C GLU A 248 -28.06 12.48 46.10
N ASN A 249 -26.73 12.62 45.95
CA ASN A 249 -25.79 12.21 47.00
C ASN A 249 -24.45 12.98 46.92
N GLU A 250 -24.47 14.07 47.66
CA GLU A 250 -23.37 14.86 48.19
C GLU A 250 -22.31 13.97 48.89
N ILE A 251 -21.17 13.68 48.24
CA ILE A 251 -19.99 13.07 48.90
C ILE A 251 -18.68 13.73 48.42
N ASN A 252 -18.14 14.55 49.33
CA ASN A 252 -16.73 14.87 49.61
C ASN A 252 -15.78 15.28 48.49
N LYS A 253 -15.58 16.61 48.42
CA LYS A 253 -14.34 17.30 48.07
C LYS A 253 -13.11 16.60 48.65
N GLU A 254 -12.25 16.05 47.80
CA GLU A 254 -10.92 15.62 48.17
C GLU A 254 -9.98 16.82 48.34
N GLU A 255 -9.29 16.82 49.48
CA GLU A 255 -8.25 17.77 49.86
C GLU A 255 -7.05 17.62 48.93
N MET A 256 -6.68 18.70 48.23
CA MET A 256 -5.32 18.88 47.71
C MET A 256 -4.32 18.64 48.85
N LYS A 257 -3.59 17.52 48.79
CA LYS A 257 -2.45 17.27 49.66
C LYS A 257 -1.30 18.16 49.23
N TYR A 258 -1.12 19.26 49.95
CA TYR A 258 0.14 20.00 49.96
C TYR A 258 1.23 19.09 50.50
N ASP A 259 2.32 18.91 49.74
CA ASP A 259 3.56 18.42 50.34
C ASP A 259 4.12 19.50 51.28
N GLU A 260 4.71 19.07 52.40
CA GLU A 260 5.22 19.95 53.45
C GLU A 260 6.62 20.54 53.11
N ASN A 261 7.12 20.32 51.89
CA ASN A 261 8.51 20.64 51.52
C ASN A 261 8.67 21.99 50.81
N GLY A 262 7.60 22.64 50.35
CA GLY A 262 7.62 24.04 49.91
C GLY A 262 8.62 24.34 48.78
N ILE A 263 8.96 23.33 47.97
CA ILE A 263 9.67 23.52 46.71
C ILE A 263 8.57 23.67 45.67
N TYR A 264 8.30 24.92 45.28
CA TYR A 264 7.64 25.18 44.02
C TYR A 264 8.58 24.64 42.94
N GLU A 265 8.31 23.46 42.42
CA GLU A 265 8.72 23.17 41.05
C GLU A 265 7.92 24.19 40.24
N GLU A 266 8.58 25.28 39.82
CA GLU A 266 8.12 26.04 38.66
C GLU A 266 7.96 24.98 37.60
N ASP A 267 6.70 24.62 37.28
CA ASP A 267 6.35 23.85 36.10
C ASP A 267 7.09 24.56 34.97
N LYS A 268 8.21 23.95 34.57
CA LYS A 268 8.96 24.45 33.44
C LYS A 268 7.96 24.43 32.31
N ASP A 269 7.90 25.54 31.62
CA ASP A 269 7.05 25.81 30.48
C ASP A 269 7.32 24.74 29.40
N ASP A 270 6.73 23.56 29.59
CA ASP A 270 6.78 22.40 28.69
C ASP A 270 5.87 22.65 27.46
N SER A 271 5.33 23.87 27.33
CA SER A 271 4.58 24.37 26.18
C SER A 271 5.46 24.67 24.95
N LEU A 272 6.78 24.53 25.05
CA LEU A 272 7.65 24.67 23.88
C LEU A 272 7.32 23.55 22.88
N GLY A 273 6.56 23.93 21.84
CA GLY A 273 6.24 23.07 20.71
C GLY A 273 7.49 22.44 20.09
N ARG A 274 7.28 21.37 19.32
CA ARG A 274 8.37 20.55 18.78
C ARG A 274 8.17 20.31 17.30
N TYR A 275 9.28 20.14 16.58
CA TYR A 275 9.23 19.68 15.21
C TYR A 275 9.03 18.17 15.15
N SER A 276 8.10 17.75 14.30
CA SER A 276 7.76 16.35 14.05
C SER A 276 8.92 15.57 13.40
N SER A 277 8.71 14.27 13.24
CA SER A 277 9.61 13.44 12.44
C SER A 277 9.41 13.71 10.95
N SER A 278 10.46 13.55 10.12
CA SER A 278 10.31 13.72 8.68
C SER A 278 9.45 12.61 8.05
N ALA A 279 8.31 12.99 7.46
CA ALA A 279 7.45 12.08 6.70
C ALA A 279 8.14 11.55 5.42
N VAL A 280 8.97 12.39 4.78
CA VAL A 280 9.76 12.00 3.59
C VAL A 280 10.81 10.96 3.96
N GLU A 281 11.59 11.19 5.03
CA GLU A 281 12.57 10.23 5.52
C GLU A 281 11.91 8.93 5.96
N SER A 282 10.79 9.02 6.68
CA SER A 282 10.00 7.87 7.11
C SER A 282 9.58 7.01 5.93
N THR A 283 8.94 7.60 4.92
CA THR A 283 8.53 6.89 3.70
C THR A 283 9.74 6.27 2.99
N ALA A 284 10.79 7.05 2.75
CA ALA A 284 11.94 6.60 1.98
C ALA A 284 12.74 5.49 2.70
N ARG A 285 12.93 5.57 4.02
CA ARG A 285 13.57 4.50 4.80
C ARG A 285 12.74 3.24 4.82
N PHE A 286 11.43 3.35 5.01
CA PHE A 286 10.53 2.20 5.02
C PHE A 286 10.58 1.47 3.66
N MET A 287 10.51 2.23 2.57
CA MET A 287 10.61 1.69 1.21
C MET A 287 11.99 1.08 0.93
N CYS A 288 13.08 1.72 1.33
CA CYS A 288 14.42 1.13 1.26
C CYS A 288 14.51 -0.20 2.02
N ALA A 289 13.96 -0.28 3.23
CA ALA A 289 13.94 -1.51 4.03
C ALA A 289 13.20 -2.66 3.33
N MET A 290 12.09 -2.34 2.65
CA MET A 290 11.31 -3.30 1.86
C MET A 290 12.09 -3.75 0.60
N LEU A 291 12.61 -2.81 -0.18
CA LEU A 291 13.34 -3.09 -1.43
C LEU A 291 14.62 -3.91 -1.17
N TRP A 292 15.40 -3.57 -0.13
CA TRP A 292 16.54 -4.38 0.29
C TRP A 292 16.14 -5.81 0.69
N SER A 293 14.97 -5.98 1.31
CA SER A 293 14.46 -7.31 1.66
C SER A 293 14.04 -8.11 0.42
N MET A 294 13.44 -7.48 -0.58
CA MET A 294 13.12 -8.10 -1.87
C MET A 294 14.39 -8.53 -2.64
N GLU A 295 15.47 -7.75 -2.54
CA GLU A 295 16.78 -8.09 -3.09
C GLU A 295 17.49 -9.23 -2.31
N GLY A 296 16.97 -9.64 -1.16
CA GLY A 296 17.61 -10.62 -0.28
C GLY A 296 18.76 -10.08 0.56
N ARG A 297 18.93 -8.75 0.61
CA ARG A 297 19.98 -8.03 1.37
C ARG A 297 19.42 -7.53 2.71
N HIS A 298 18.89 -8.44 3.50
CA HIS A 298 18.16 -8.14 4.74
C HIS A 298 18.98 -7.37 5.79
N ASP A 299 20.30 -7.52 5.84
CA ASP A 299 21.11 -6.77 6.82
C ASP A 299 21.11 -5.27 6.54
N ARG A 300 21.05 -4.86 5.26
CA ARG A 300 20.93 -3.45 4.87
C ARG A 300 19.56 -2.88 5.23
N SER A 301 18.51 -3.69 5.15
CA SER A 301 17.18 -3.31 5.60
C SER A 301 17.17 -2.90 7.08
N LEU A 302 17.95 -3.56 7.95
CA LEU A 302 18.05 -3.18 9.37
C LEU A 302 18.58 -1.76 9.58
N ASP A 303 19.49 -1.29 8.73
CA ASP A 303 20.05 0.06 8.86
C ASP A 303 18.96 1.13 8.70
N HIS A 304 17.96 0.88 7.85
CA HIS A 304 16.81 1.76 7.66
C HIS A 304 15.76 1.59 8.76
N LEU A 305 15.50 0.37 9.22
CA LEU A 305 14.48 0.09 10.25
C LEU A 305 14.84 0.67 11.63
N ARG A 306 16.11 0.97 11.90
CA ARG A 306 16.57 1.55 13.19
C ARG A 306 15.99 2.93 13.50
N GLY A 307 15.49 3.66 12.49
CA GLY A 307 14.86 4.96 12.71
C GLY A 307 13.44 4.85 13.28
N PHE A 308 12.86 3.66 13.31
CA PHE A 308 11.49 3.41 13.76
C PHE A 308 11.47 2.61 15.06
N GLN A 309 10.31 2.58 15.72
CA GLN A 309 10.06 1.78 16.92
C GLN A 309 9.66 0.31 16.62
N PHE A 310 10.19 -0.27 15.54
CA PHE A 310 9.90 -1.67 15.23
C PHE A 310 10.58 -2.61 16.24
N THR A 311 9.88 -3.69 16.59
CA THR A 311 10.38 -4.73 17.50
C THR A 311 10.67 -6.03 16.76
N HIS A 312 9.99 -6.25 15.63
CA HIS A 312 10.09 -7.47 14.85
C HIS A 312 10.06 -7.16 13.36
N ARG A 313 10.63 -8.07 12.58
CA ARG A 313 10.44 -8.15 11.13
C ARG A 313 10.19 -9.59 10.71
N LEU A 314 9.60 -9.78 9.53
CA LEU A 314 9.60 -11.10 8.89
C LEU A 314 11.04 -11.61 8.73
N HIS A 315 11.26 -12.84 9.15
CA HIS A 315 12.59 -13.44 9.15
C HIS A 315 13.16 -13.51 7.72
N PRO A 316 14.45 -13.22 7.49
CA PRO A 316 15.11 -13.25 6.17
C PRO A 316 14.82 -14.49 5.32
N ASN A 317 14.65 -15.67 5.93
CA ASN A 317 14.33 -16.89 5.18
C ASN A 317 12.90 -16.92 4.61
N VAL A 318 11.97 -16.13 5.16
CA VAL A 318 10.59 -15.98 4.62
C VAL A 318 10.61 -15.32 3.23
N TRP A 319 11.63 -14.51 2.93
CA TRP A 319 11.76 -13.84 1.63
C TRP A 319 12.38 -14.73 0.54
N LYS A 320 12.95 -15.88 0.90
CA LYS A 320 13.64 -16.79 -0.04
C LYS A 320 12.66 -17.69 -0.78
N ILE A 321 11.97 -17.12 -1.77
CA ILE A 321 10.99 -17.81 -2.63
C ILE A 321 11.66 -18.97 -3.39
N GLY A 322 11.04 -20.16 -3.36
CA GLY A 322 11.38 -21.30 -4.22
C GLY A 322 12.72 -22.01 -3.93
N LYS A 323 13.51 -21.54 -2.95
CA LYS A 323 14.83 -22.09 -2.61
C LYS A 323 14.84 -22.99 -1.37
N LEU A 324 13.69 -23.14 -0.72
CA LEU A 324 13.60 -23.95 0.49
C LEU A 324 13.57 -25.44 0.14
N PRO A 325 14.35 -26.27 0.85
CA PRO A 325 14.20 -27.71 0.73
C PRO A 325 12.78 -28.11 1.17
N PRO A 326 12.22 -29.19 0.61
CA PRO A 326 10.94 -29.71 1.09
C PRO A 326 11.00 -29.94 2.61
N PRO A 327 9.89 -29.72 3.33
CA PRO A 327 9.86 -29.85 4.79
C PRO A 327 10.45 -31.18 5.24
N GLN A 328 11.40 -31.17 6.18
CA GLN A 328 11.86 -32.42 6.77
C GLN A 328 10.73 -32.99 7.62
N ALA A 329 10.39 -34.26 7.43
CA ALA A 329 9.26 -34.95 8.09
C ALA A 329 9.25 -34.92 9.64
N LYS A 330 10.30 -34.39 10.29
CA LYS A 330 10.42 -34.26 11.74
C LYS A 330 10.07 -32.87 12.29
N GLN A 331 9.80 -31.88 11.44
CA GLN A 331 9.69 -30.47 11.86
C GLN A 331 8.26 -29.92 11.97
N VAL A 332 7.23 -30.65 11.56
CA VAL A 332 5.86 -30.10 11.60
C VAL A 332 5.08 -30.80 12.72
N ALA A 333 5.19 -30.26 13.93
CA ALA A 333 4.27 -30.55 15.03
C ALA A 333 2.95 -29.76 14.88
N ASP A 334 2.86 -28.87 13.88
CA ASP A 334 1.62 -28.14 13.63
C ASP A 334 0.52 -29.08 13.14
N ILE A 335 -0.64 -28.88 13.72
CA ILE A 335 -1.75 -29.80 13.70
C ILE A 335 -2.48 -29.70 12.35
N ASN A 336 -2.37 -28.57 11.63
CA ASN A 336 -3.13 -28.25 10.43
C ASN A 336 -2.34 -27.34 9.43
N PRO A 337 -1.32 -27.85 8.72
CA PRO A 337 -0.56 -27.03 7.78
C PRO A 337 -1.41 -26.63 6.55
N PRO A 338 -1.14 -25.46 5.95
CA PRO A 338 -1.67 -25.08 4.64
C PRO A 338 -1.37 -26.12 3.55
N LEU A 339 -2.32 -26.29 2.63
CA LEU A 339 -2.28 -27.29 1.56
C LEU A 339 -2.42 -26.64 0.19
N ALA A 340 -1.66 -27.14 -0.79
CA ALA A 340 -1.79 -26.78 -2.19
C ALA A 340 -2.30 -27.96 -3.04
N PHE A 341 -3.18 -27.68 -3.99
CA PHE A 341 -3.72 -28.63 -4.96
C PHE A 341 -3.30 -28.21 -6.38
N GLN A 342 -2.45 -29.03 -6.99
CA GLN A 342 -1.78 -28.73 -8.24
C GLN A 342 -1.70 -29.98 -9.13
N PRO A 343 -2.83 -30.47 -9.65
CA PRO A 343 -2.80 -31.60 -10.57
C PRO A 343 -2.10 -31.19 -11.90
N PRO A 344 -1.59 -32.14 -12.70
CA PRO A 344 -0.85 -31.84 -13.94
C PRO A 344 -1.59 -30.95 -14.95
N GLY A 345 -2.93 -30.96 -14.97
CA GLY A 345 -3.77 -30.11 -15.83
C GLY A 345 -4.28 -28.83 -15.17
N GLY A 346 -3.87 -28.55 -13.92
CA GLY A 346 -4.44 -27.51 -13.08
C GLY A 346 -5.81 -27.88 -12.49
N ILE A 347 -6.24 -27.14 -11.46
CA ILE A 347 -7.42 -27.50 -10.65
C ILE A 347 -8.73 -27.33 -11.43
N LEU A 348 -8.80 -26.36 -12.33
CA LEU A 348 -9.93 -26.13 -13.21
C LEU A 348 -9.71 -26.76 -14.60
N PRO A 349 -10.74 -27.37 -15.19
CA PRO A 349 -10.75 -27.69 -16.62
C PRO A 349 -10.41 -26.47 -17.47
N SER A 350 -9.73 -26.66 -18.59
CA SER A 350 -9.20 -25.56 -19.41
C SER A 350 -10.26 -24.55 -19.86
N HIS A 351 -11.50 -24.99 -20.09
CA HIS A 351 -12.59 -24.10 -20.50
C HIS A 351 -13.08 -23.23 -19.33
N LEU A 352 -13.23 -23.78 -18.12
CA LEU A 352 -13.58 -23.01 -16.93
C LEU A 352 -12.46 -22.06 -16.54
N TYR A 353 -11.21 -22.52 -16.60
CA TYR A 353 -10.04 -21.68 -16.37
C TYR A 353 -9.97 -20.50 -17.34
N ALA A 354 -10.17 -20.75 -18.64
CA ALA A 354 -10.21 -19.67 -19.64
C ALA A 354 -11.38 -18.71 -19.40
N ALA A 355 -12.56 -19.23 -19.03
CA ALA A 355 -13.74 -18.42 -18.76
C ALA A 355 -13.55 -17.51 -17.55
N ILE A 356 -13.08 -18.03 -16.41
CA ILE A 356 -12.87 -17.22 -15.20
C ILE A 356 -11.72 -16.21 -15.38
N THR A 357 -10.67 -16.58 -16.12
CA THR A 357 -9.56 -15.66 -16.45
C THR A 357 -10.04 -14.52 -17.34
N LYS A 358 -10.94 -14.81 -18.30
CA LYS A 358 -11.56 -13.77 -19.13
C LYS A 358 -12.48 -12.87 -18.31
N LEU A 359 -13.33 -13.46 -17.46
CA LEU A 359 -14.28 -12.73 -16.61
C LEU A 359 -13.59 -11.71 -15.71
N PHE A 360 -12.40 -12.05 -15.20
CA PHE A 360 -11.62 -11.18 -14.32
C PHE A 360 -10.37 -10.58 -14.97
N ALA A 361 -10.29 -10.57 -16.31
CA ALA A 361 -9.21 -9.89 -17.01
C ALA A 361 -9.13 -8.41 -16.56
N PRO A 362 -7.95 -7.76 -16.51
CA PRO A 362 -7.83 -6.40 -15.97
C PRO A 362 -8.73 -5.35 -16.63
N ASP A 363 -9.15 -5.58 -17.87
CA ASP A 363 -10.03 -4.74 -18.70
C ASP A 363 -11.48 -5.25 -18.76
N SER A 364 -11.85 -6.21 -17.92
CA SER A 364 -13.18 -6.83 -17.93
C SER A 364 -14.26 -5.93 -17.33
N ALA A 365 -15.50 -6.19 -17.73
CA ALA A 365 -16.68 -5.51 -17.21
C ALA A 365 -16.77 -5.58 -15.67
N TYR A 366 -16.24 -6.63 -15.03
CA TYR A 366 -16.25 -6.77 -13.58
C TYR A 366 -15.59 -5.58 -12.89
N TRP A 367 -14.37 -5.19 -13.28
CA TRP A 367 -13.64 -4.10 -12.63
C TRP A 367 -14.25 -2.73 -12.93
N ILE A 368 -14.72 -2.56 -14.17
CA ILE A 368 -15.26 -1.29 -14.66
C ILE A 368 -16.62 -1.00 -14.03
N GLU A 369 -17.53 -1.97 -14.02
CA GLU A 369 -18.91 -1.79 -13.57
C GLU A 369 -19.03 -1.80 -12.04
N SER A 370 -18.16 -2.53 -11.34
CA SER A 370 -18.14 -2.53 -9.88
C SER A 370 -17.44 -1.30 -9.28
N ASP A 371 -16.59 -0.65 -10.07
CA ASP A 371 -15.70 0.42 -9.62
C ASP A 371 -14.82 0.00 -8.42
N TYR A 372 -14.29 -1.24 -8.46
CA TYR A 372 -13.51 -1.81 -7.36
C TYR A 372 -12.38 -0.90 -6.87
N ALA A 373 -11.71 -0.19 -7.79
CA ALA A 373 -10.56 0.66 -7.48
C ALA A 373 -10.92 1.83 -6.55
N THR A 374 -12.10 2.42 -6.75
CA THR A 374 -12.57 3.58 -5.97
C THR A 374 -13.43 3.15 -4.79
N ARG A 375 -14.19 2.06 -4.94
CA ARG A 375 -15.13 1.58 -3.93
C ARG A 375 -14.47 0.92 -2.72
N GLY A 376 -13.27 0.39 -2.90
CA GLY A 376 -12.61 -0.41 -1.87
C GLY A 376 -13.11 -1.87 -1.82
N TYR A 377 -12.81 -2.53 -0.71
CA TYR A 377 -13.05 -3.97 -0.56
C TYR A 377 -14.54 -4.32 -0.48
N TYR A 378 -14.95 -5.30 -1.28
CA TYR A 378 -16.24 -5.98 -1.15
C TYR A 378 -16.11 -7.46 -1.53
N SER A 379 -17.10 -8.25 -1.13
CA SER A 379 -17.15 -9.70 -1.36
C SER A 379 -18.59 -10.18 -1.47
N PHE A 380 -18.80 -11.38 -2.04
CA PHE A 380 -20.13 -11.93 -2.25
C PHE A 380 -20.35 -13.24 -1.51
N PHE A 381 -21.41 -13.31 -0.69
CA PHE A 381 -21.75 -14.51 0.07
C PHE A 381 -22.83 -15.36 -0.63
N HIS A 382 -22.60 -16.67 -0.66
CA HIS A 382 -23.55 -17.66 -1.15
C HIS A 382 -23.78 -18.72 -0.08
N LYS A 383 -25.06 -18.93 0.25
CA LYS A 383 -25.45 -20.02 1.14
C LYS A 383 -25.29 -21.36 0.41
N TYR A 384 -24.77 -22.35 1.11
CA TYR A 384 -24.61 -23.71 0.62
C TYR A 384 -25.29 -24.69 1.57
N ASP A 385 -26.25 -25.47 1.07
CA ASP A 385 -26.91 -26.51 1.85
C ASP A 385 -26.40 -27.90 1.41
N SER A 386 -25.53 -28.50 2.22
CA SER A 386 -25.02 -29.85 1.94
C SER A 386 -26.12 -30.93 1.83
N GLY A 387 -27.30 -30.69 2.42
CA GLY A 387 -28.44 -31.62 2.37
C GLY A 387 -29.28 -31.48 1.10
N ASN A 388 -29.13 -30.37 0.37
CA ASN A 388 -29.80 -30.11 -0.89
C ASN A 388 -28.73 -29.79 -1.92
N ALA A 389 -28.28 -30.79 -2.69
CA ALA A 389 -27.28 -30.62 -3.74
C ALA A 389 -27.81 -29.66 -4.81
N GLU A 390 -27.72 -28.36 -4.53
CA GLU A 390 -28.07 -27.31 -5.46
C GLU A 390 -27.11 -27.42 -6.63
N GLN A 391 -27.68 -27.59 -7.83
CA GLN A 391 -26.87 -27.51 -9.02
C GLN A 391 -26.36 -26.08 -9.13
N PRO A 392 -25.06 -25.89 -9.41
CA PRO A 392 -24.54 -24.55 -9.67
C PRO A 392 -25.36 -23.87 -10.76
N ARG A 393 -25.52 -22.56 -10.67
CA ARG A 393 -26.41 -21.75 -11.54
C ARG A 393 -25.66 -20.82 -12.48
N ASN A 394 -24.36 -20.65 -12.25
CA ASN A 394 -23.47 -19.81 -13.03
C ASN A 394 -22.03 -20.38 -12.95
N LEU A 395 -21.13 -19.79 -13.73
CA LEU A 395 -19.72 -20.16 -13.80
C LEU A 395 -19.02 -20.15 -12.43
N LEU A 396 -19.30 -19.17 -11.58
CA LEU A 396 -18.63 -19.01 -10.28
C LEU A 396 -19.08 -20.10 -9.30
N GLU A 397 -20.40 -20.34 -9.23
CA GLU A 397 -20.94 -21.46 -8.46
C GLU A 397 -20.40 -22.80 -8.97
N GLU A 398 -20.28 -23.01 -10.28
CA GLU A 398 -19.72 -24.24 -10.84
C GLU A 398 -18.28 -24.46 -10.38
N ILE A 399 -17.44 -23.43 -10.50
CA ILE A 399 -16.05 -23.46 -10.05
C ILE A 399 -15.98 -23.76 -8.55
N ILE A 400 -16.73 -23.02 -7.73
CA ILE A 400 -16.66 -23.18 -6.28
C ILE A 400 -17.23 -24.54 -5.85
N ILE A 401 -18.47 -24.87 -6.24
CA ILE A 401 -19.19 -26.05 -5.75
C ILE A 401 -18.57 -27.33 -6.30
N ASN A 402 -18.22 -27.38 -7.59
CA ASN A 402 -17.75 -28.62 -8.20
C ASN A 402 -16.23 -28.80 -8.10
N HIS A 403 -15.43 -27.73 -8.01
CA HIS A 403 -13.96 -27.85 -8.05
C HIS A 403 -13.26 -27.46 -6.76
N LEU A 404 -13.68 -26.39 -6.06
CA LEU A 404 -12.97 -25.89 -4.88
C LEU A 404 -13.50 -26.49 -3.57
N LEU A 405 -14.83 -26.53 -3.39
CA LEU A 405 -15.50 -27.02 -2.19
C LEU A 405 -15.16 -28.49 -1.86
N PRO A 406 -15.07 -29.43 -2.82
CA PRO A 406 -14.64 -30.80 -2.51
C PRO A 406 -13.23 -30.85 -1.89
N ARG A 407 -12.34 -29.93 -2.28
CA ARG A 407 -10.97 -29.83 -1.75
C ARG A 407 -10.95 -29.19 -0.37
N ALA A 408 -11.80 -28.19 -0.15
CA ALA A 408 -12.02 -27.62 1.19
C ALA A 408 -12.56 -28.69 2.17
N GLN A 409 -13.57 -29.46 1.77
CA GLN A 409 -14.11 -30.56 2.57
C GLN A 409 -13.06 -31.65 2.84
N GLN A 410 -12.27 -32.02 1.82
CA GLN A 410 -11.15 -32.95 1.97
C GLN A 410 -10.12 -32.45 3.01
N CYS A 411 -9.82 -31.15 2.98
CA CYS A 411 -8.94 -30.48 3.93
C CYS A 411 -9.47 -30.60 5.37
N LEU A 412 -10.73 -30.25 5.61
CA LEU A 412 -11.37 -30.35 6.94
C LEU A 412 -11.39 -31.79 7.49
N ILE A 413 -11.67 -32.77 6.63
CA ILE A 413 -11.65 -34.19 7.02
C ILE A 413 -10.25 -34.60 7.45
N ASN A 414 -9.21 -34.14 6.76
CA ASN A 414 -7.82 -34.45 7.11
C ASN A 414 -7.43 -33.81 8.46
N MET A 415 -7.80 -32.54 8.68
CA MET A 415 -7.59 -31.81 9.94
C MET A 415 -8.29 -32.48 11.14
N THR A 416 -9.51 -32.99 10.94
CA THR A 416 -10.24 -33.69 12.02
C THR A 416 -9.59 -35.03 12.37
N LYS A 417 -9.06 -35.74 11.37
CA LYS A 417 -8.37 -37.03 11.55
C LYS A 417 -7.02 -36.88 12.27
N THR A 418 -6.29 -35.80 12.05
CA THR A 418 -5.03 -35.52 12.76
C THR A 418 -5.29 -35.22 14.22
N ASN A 419 -6.30 -34.39 14.53
CA ASN A 419 -6.72 -34.09 15.91
C ASN A 419 -7.08 -35.36 16.70
N SER A 420 -7.85 -36.25 16.09
CA SER A 420 -8.34 -37.48 16.76
C SER A 420 -7.23 -38.45 17.15
N LYS A 421 -6.07 -38.43 16.46
CA LYS A 421 -4.96 -39.36 16.74
C LYS A 421 -4.13 -38.97 17.97
N ASN A 422 -4.24 -37.73 18.44
CA ASN A 422 -3.42 -37.21 19.53
C ASN A 422 -3.96 -37.54 20.94
N GLY A 423 -4.98 -38.40 21.05
CA GLY A 423 -5.30 -39.11 22.30
C GLY A 423 -6.41 -38.51 23.17
N ASP A 424 -7.11 -37.48 22.73
CA ASP A 424 -8.31 -36.98 23.41
C ASP A 424 -9.55 -37.84 23.08
N GLU A 425 -9.54 -39.09 23.53
CA GLU A 425 -10.63 -40.07 23.39
C GLU A 425 -11.94 -39.68 24.13
N LYS A 426 -12.03 -38.47 24.71
CA LYS A 426 -13.19 -38.02 25.51
C LYS A 426 -13.97 -36.84 24.94
N SER A 427 -13.64 -36.36 23.74
CA SER A 427 -14.48 -35.37 23.05
C SER A 427 -15.66 -36.09 22.37
N ASP A 428 -16.75 -36.27 23.13
CA ASP A 428 -18.04 -36.83 22.65
C ASP A 428 -18.84 -35.84 21.76
N SER A 429 -18.23 -34.76 21.26
CA SER A 429 -18.93 -33.76 20.44
C SER A 429 -18.95 -34.18 18.96
N SER A 430 -20.09 -34.71 18.54
CA SER A 430 -20.44 -35.08 17.16
C SER A 430 -20.54 -33.91 16.16
N ASP A 431 -20.05 -32.72 16.49
CA ASP A 431 -20.13 -31.56 15.59
C ASP A 431 -18.98 -31.59 14.59
N SER A 432 -19.12 -32.44 13.56
CA SER A 432 -18.30 -32.30 12.37
C SER A 432 -18.56 -30.93 11.76
N THR A 433 -17.56 -30.05 11.79
CA THR A 433 -17.64 -28.73 11.17
C THR A 433 -18.04 -28.88 9.71
N THR A 434 -19.25 -28.41 9.39
CA THR A 434 -19.83 -28.54 8.05
C THR A 434 -19.83 -27.16 7.40
N ILE A 435 -19.35 -27.08 6.16
CA ILE A 435 -19.41 -25.86 5.37
C ILE A 435 -20.87 -25.63 4.96
N CYS A 436 -21.42 -24.46 5.29
CA CYS A 436 -22.80 -24.08 4.98
C CYS A 436 -22.91 -22.81 4.12
N GLY A 437 -21.78 -22.28 3.67
CA GLY A 437 -21.73 -21.14 2.78
C GLY A 437 -20.31 -20.82 2.38
N PHE A 438 -20.18 -19.95 1.39
CA PHE A 438 -18.90 -19.46 0.93
C PHE A 438 -19.02 -17.99 0.52
N GLU A 439 -17.96 -17.25 0.79
CA GLU A 439 -17.75 -15.88 0.41
C GLU A 439 -16.64 -15.85 -0.64
N TRP A 440 -16.76 -15.03 -1.69
CA TRP A 440 -15.71 -14.91 -2.68
C TRP A 440 -15.45 -13.45 -3.07
N TRP A 441 -14.21 -13.19 -3.46
CA TRP A 441 -13.73 -11.93 -4.00
C TRP A 441 -12.54 -12.17 -4.93
N THR A 442 -12.13 -11.16 -5.69
CA THR A 442 -11.01 -11.25 -6.63
C THR A 442 -10.05 -10.10 -6.43
N HIS A 443 -8.78 -10.33 -6.76
CA HIS A 443 -7.77 -9.27 -6.83
C HIS A 443 -7.07 -9.32 -8.19
N THR A 444 -6.76 -8.14 -8.71
CA THR A 444 -5.85 -7.92 -9.82
C THR A 444 -4.69 -7.05 -9.36
N ARG A 445 -3.44 -7.46 -9.63
CA ARG A 445 -2.26 -6.68 -9.26
C ARG A 445 -1.21 -6.69 -10.38
N PRO A 446 -0.63 -5.54 -10.75
CA PRO A 446 0.45 -5.49 -11.72
C PRO A 446 1.72 -6.16 -11.15
N ILE A 447 2.34 -7.09 -11.89
CA ILE A 447 3.43 -7.92 -11.37
C ILE A 447 4.68 -7.12 -10.93
N GLN A 448 4.96 -5.96 -11.55
CA GLN A 448 6.20 -5.20 -11.32
C GLN A 448 6.04 -4.01 -10.36
N ALA A 449 4.82 -3.54 -10.12
CA ALA A 449 4.56 -2.40 -9.24
C ALA A 449 3.99 -2.83 -7.86
N ASN A 450 3.81 -4.13 -7.64
CA ASN A 450 3.12 -4.67 -6.48
C ASN A 450 4.03 -4.79 -5.25
N LEU A 451 3.73 -4.01 -4.21
CA LEU A 451 4.34 -4.07 -2.88
C LEU A 451 3.83 -5.25 -2.02
N GLY A 452 3.03 -6.14 -2.61
CA GLY A 452 2.47 -7.29 -1.95
C GLY A 452 1.07 -7.00 -1.41
N HIS A 453 0.75 -7.61 -0.27
CA HIS A 453 -0.50 -7.40 0.43
C HIS A 453 -0.28 -7.51 1.93
N ASN A 454 -0.89 -6.60 2.68
CA ASN A 454 -0.73 -6.46 4.12
C ASN A 454 -0.95 -7.80 4.82
N LEU A 455 -0.16 -8.05 5.86
CA LEU A 455 -0.46 -9.14 6.79
C LEU A 455 -1.77 -8.83 7.54
N HIS A 456 -2.76 -9.71 7.40
CA HIS A 456 -4.09 -9.55 7.98
C HIS A 456 -4.74 -10.93 8.29
N PHE A 457 -5.91 -10.87 8.93
CA PHE A 457 -6.80 -12.02 9.13
C PHE A 457 -8.02 -11.85 8.23
N ASP A 458 -8.54 -12.94 7.69
CA ASP A 458 -9.86 -12.91 7.05
C ASP A 458 -10.92 -12.86 8.16
N THR A 459 -11.66 -11.76 8.24
CA THR A 459 -12.67 -11.53 9.29
C THR A 459 -14.07 -11.31 8.72
N ASP A 460 -15.09 -11.68 9.50
CA ASP A 460 -16.43 -11.13 9.30
C ASP A 460 -16.45 -9.70 9.86
N GLU A 461 -16.21 -8.74 8.97
CA GLU A 461 -16.16 -7.32 9.33
C GLU A 461 -17.47 -6.85 9.96
N SER A 462 -18.61 -7.40 9.56
CA SER A 462 -19.89 -7.00 10.15
C SER A 462 -20.02 -7.40 11.61
N MET A 463 -19.53 -8.58 12.00
CA MET A 463 -19.54 -9.01 13.40
C MET A 463 -18.46 -8.32 14.24
N LEU A 464 -17.34 -7.99 13.61
CA LEU A 464 -16.29 -7.21 14.23
C LEU A 464 -16.81 -5.82 14.61
N ASP A 465 -17.40 -5.11 13.65
CA ASP A 465 -17.94 -3.76 13.84
C ASP A 465 -19.16 -3.75 14.79
N GLN A 466 -20.05 -4.75 14.72
CA GLN A 466 -21.30 -4.74 15.48
C GLN A 466 -21.20 -5.29 16.90
N GLU A 467 -20.29 -6.25 17.14
CA GLU A 467 -20.19 -6.98 18.41
C GLU A 467 -18.77 -6.98 19.01
N GLY A 468 -17.78 -6.37 18.34
CA GLY A 468 -16.37 -6.47 18.73
C GLY A 468 -15.85 -7.92 18.63
N LYS A 469 -16.50 -8.76 17.83
CA LYS A 469 -16.24 -10.20 17.81
C LYS A 469 -15.49 -10.61 16.55
N VAL A 470 -14.23 -11.00 16.74
CA VAL A 470 -13.42 -11.59 15.67
C VAL A 470 -13.97 -12.98 15.33
N THR A 471 -14.42 -13.14 14.09
CA THR A 471 -14.76 -14.44 13.52
C THR A 471 -14.21 -14.52 12.10
N HIS A 472 -13.96 -15.73 11.62
CA HIS A 472 -13.24 -15.97 10.39
C HIS A 472 -13.85 -17.17 9.64
N PRO A 473 -13.59 -17.34 8.34
CA PRO A 473 -13.95 -18.56 7.64
C PRO A 473 -13.25 -19.78 8.27
N VAL A 474 -13.84 -20.97 8.13
CA VAL A 474 -13.19 -22.21 8.59
C VAL A 474 -11.95 -22.50 7.75
N LEU A 475 -12.02 -22.21 6.45
CA LEU A 475 -10.90 -22.28 5.52
C LEU A 475 -10.92 -21.06 4.61
N SER A 476 -9.76 -20.49 4.38
CA SER A 476 -9.53 -19.50 3.34
C SER A 476 -8.80 -20.13 2.16
N SER A 477 -8.93 -19.54 0.99
CA SER A 477 -8.32 -20.07 -0.22
C SER A 477 -7.85 -19.00 -1.19
N VAL A 478 -6.83 -19.36 -1.97
CA VAL A 478 -6.34 -18.57 -3.11
C VAL A 478 -6.24 -19.48 -4.32
N LEU A 479 -7.06 -19.24 -5.34
CA LEU A 479 -6.91 -19.79 -6.67
C LEU A 479 -6.10 -18.80 -7.52
N TYR A 480 -4.89 -19.19 -7.91
CA TYR A 480 -4.04 -18.38 -8.77
C TYR A 480 -4.51 -18.53 -10.22
N LEU A 481 -5.01 -17.45 -10.82
CA LEU A 481 -5.54 -17.45 -12.18
C LEU A 481 -4.51 -17.04 -13.22
N THR A 482 -3.67 -16.04 -12.95
CA THR A 482 -2.60 -15.63 -13.88
C THR A 482 -1.41 -15.09 -13.12
N GLY A 483 -0.28 -14.98 -13.82
CA GLY A 483 0.91 -14.28 -13.34
C GLY A 483 1.81 -15.10 -12.43
N GLY A 484 1.48 -16.38 -12.19
CA GLY A 484 2.35 -17.32 -11.47
C GLY A 484 3.44 -17.92 -12.36
N GLU A 485 3.23 -17.98 -13.68
CA GLU A 485 4.16 -18.61 -14.63
C GLU A 485 4.76 -17.62 -15.65
N HIS A 486 6.02 -17.86 -16.05
CA HIS A 486 6.60 -17.17 -17.20
C HIS A 486 6.15 -17.86 -18.49
N ASN A 487 5.34 -17.17 -19.29
CA ASN A 487 4.71 -17.68 -20.51
C ASN A 487 5.64 -18.25 -21.63
N ASN A 488 6.97 -18.29 -21.48
CA ASN A 488 7.87 -18.49 -22.64
C ASN A 488 9.20 -19.24 -22.40
N LEU A 489 9.42 -19.96 -21.31
CA LEU A 489 10.74 -20.57 -21.05
C LEU A 489 10.68 -22.09 -20.95
N SER A 490 11.41 -22.74 -21.86
CA SER A 490 11.63 -24.17 -21.93
C SER A 490 12.09 -24.75 -20.59
N ASP A 491 11.55 -25.93 -20.24
CA ASP A 491 11.67 -26.77 -19.02
C ASP A 491 13.04 -26.91 -18.29
N SER A 492 14.10 -26.27 -18.75
CA SER A 492 15.47 -26.55 -18.29
C SER A 492 16.01 -25.63 -17.19
N GLN A 493 15.31 -24.55 -16.82
CA GLN A 493 15.70 -23.70 -15.69
C GLN A 493 14.46 -23.33 -14.87
N VAL A 494 14.40 -23.84 -13.64
CA VAL A 494 13.40 -23.44 -12.64
C VAL A 494 13.64 -21.96 -12.35
N LYS A 495 12.95 -21.08 -13.07
CA LYS A 495 12.95 -19.65 -12.75
C LYS A 495 12.03 -19.40 -11.57
N GLU A 496 12.44 -18.48 -10.70
CA GLU A 496 11.60 -17.99 -9.61
C GLU A 496 10.29 -17.45 -10.20
N SER A 497 9.16 -17.66 -9.52
CA SER A 497 7.88 -17.11 -9.99
C SER A 497 7.98 -15.59 -10.08
N PRO A 498 7.47 -14.97 -11.15
CA PRO A 498 7.46 -13.53 -11.27
C PRO A 498 6.39 -12.89 -10.38
N ALA A 499 5.70 -13.62 -9.49
CA ALA A 499 4.74 -13.08 -8.55
C ALA A 499 5.16 -13.36 -7.10
N GLY A 500 4.81 -12.44 -6.20
CA GLY A 500 5.09 -12.57 -4.77
C GLY A 500 4.37 -13.77 -4.14
N ALA A 501 5.04 -14.49 -3.24
CA ALA A 501 4.45 -15.65 -2.57
C ALA A 501 3.32 -15.22 -1.61
N THR A 502 2.24 -15.99 -1.56
CA THR A 502 1.30 -15.90 -0.42
C THR A 502 1.99 -16.50 0.80
N ILE A 503 2.07 -15.76 1.89
CA ILE A 503 2.64 -16.24 3.15
C ILE A 503 1.55 -16.45 4.19
N ILE A 504 1.63 -17.54 4.94
CA ILE A 504 0.69 -17.89 6.01
C ILE A 504 1.51 -18.16 7.25
N LEU A 505 1.18 -17.51 8.36
CA LEU A 505 1.85 -17.68 9.63
C LEU A 505 0.96 -18.47 10.58
N ASP A 506 1.54 -19.21 11.52
CA ASP A 506 0.82 -19.93 12.57
C ASP A 506 0.25 -19.02 13.67
N GLN A 507 0.30 -17.70 13.49
CA GLN A 507 -0.32 -16.72 14.36
C GLN A 507 -1.83 -16.63 14.09
N THR A 508 -2.60 -16.42 15.16
CA THR A 508 -4.07 -16.30 15.16
C THR A 508 -4.49 -15.01 15.86
N PRO A 509 -5.75 -14.54 15.74
CA PRO A 509 -6.21 -13.36 16.47
C PRO A 509 -6.05 -13.45 17.99
N ASP A 510 -6.04 -14.67 18.55
CA ASP A 510 -5.92 -14.93 19.99
C ASP A 510 -4.48 -15.27 20.41
N SER A 511 -3.50 -15.15 19.52
CA SER A 511 -2.11 -15.43 19.84
C SER A 511 -1.52 -14.38 20.80
N GLU A 512 -0.96 -14.84 21.92
CA GLU A 512 -0.22 -14.00 22.87
C GLU A 512 1.29 -13.93 22.55
N THR A 513 1.74 -14.72 21.58
CA THR A 513 3.14 -14.78 21.14
C THR A 513 3.22 -14.66 19.63
N VAL A 514 4.39 -14.26 19.12
CA VAL A 514 4.66 -14.28 17.68
C VAL A 514 4.55 -15.70 17.11
N GLY A 515 4.11 -15.79 15.85
CA GLY A 515 4.14 -17.06 15.13
C GLY A 515 5.55 -17.65 15.01
N GLU A 516 5.70 -18.96 15.14
CA GLU A 516 6.99 -19.64 14.96
C GLU A 516 7.20 -20.03 13.50
N THR A 517 6.13 -20.37 12.78
CA THR A 517 6.18 -20.99 11.46
C THR A 517 5.50 -20.12 10.41
N CYS A 518 6.16 -19.98 9.26
CA CYS A 518 5.59 -19.36 8.07
C CYS A 518 5.61 -20.35 6.90
N TRP A 519 4.47 -20.57 6.25
CA TRP A 519 4.37 -21.32 5.00
C TRP A 519 4.37 -20.39 3.79
N GLN A 520 4.94 -20.84 2.68
CA GLN A 520 5.01 -20.08 1.43
C GLN A 520 4.22 -20.77 0.32
N GLY A 521 3.14 -20.15 -0.12
CA GLY A 521 2.38 -20.51 -1.31
C GLY A 521 2.96 -19.82 -2.54
N ILE A 522 3.80 -20.53 -3.30
CA ILE A 522 4.36 -20.00 -4.55
C ILE A 522 3.25 -19.98 -5.60
N PRO A 523 2.91 -18.81 -6.17
CA PRO A 523 1.82 -18.70 -7.13
C PRO A 523 2.17 -19.51 -8.38
N LYS A 524 1.24 -20.38 -8.76
CA LYS A 524 1.26 -21.06 -10.04
C LYS A 524 -0.14 -21.05 -10.62
N ASP A 525 -0.23 -20.65 -11.88
CA ASP A 525 -1.46 -20.63 -12.65
C ASP A 525 -2.28 -21.93 -12.50
N ASN A 526 -3.59 -21.77 -12.33
CA ASN A 526 -4.56 -22.84 -12.11
C ASN A 526 -4.23 -23.77 -10.90
N THR A 527 -3.66 -23.20 -9.82
CA THR A 527 -3.37 -23.91 -8.57
C THR A 527 -4.21 -23.35 -7.43
N LEU A 528 -4.73 -24.24 -6.57
CA LEU A 528 -5.52 -23.86 -5.39
C LEU A 528 -4.69 -24.00 -4.13
N LEU A 529 -4.58 -22.93 -3.35
CA LEU A 529 -4.06 -22.91 -1.99
C LEU A 529 -5.23 -22.86 -0.99
N LEU A 530 -5.18 -23.68 0.06
CA LEU A 530 -6.13 -23.73 1.17
C LEU A 530 -5.41 -23.65 2.51
N PHE A 531 -5.92 -22.86 3.45
CA PHE A 531 -5.38 -22.72 4.81
C PHE A 531 -6.49 -22.43 5.83
N PRO A 532 -6.27 -22.68 7.14
CA PRO A 532 -7.26 -22.30 8.16
C PRO A 532 -7.49 -20.79 8.16
N GLY A 533 -8.76 -20.36 8.15
CA GLY A 533 -9.10 -18.94 7.96
C GLY A 533 -8.70 -18.03 9.12
N ASN A 534 -8.36 -18.60 10.28
CA ASN A 534 -7.88 -17.86 11.45
C ASN A 534 -6.37 -17.56 11.43
N ARG A 535 -5.67 -17.87 10.34
CA ARG A 535 -4.21 -17.67 10.25
C ARG A 535 -3.89 -16.28 9.71
N LEU A 536 -2.89 -15.66 10.32
CA LEU A 536 -2.30 -14.41 9.80
C LEU A 536 -1.67 -14.71 8.44
N HIS A 537 -2.00 -13.92 7.44
CA HIS A 537 -1.49 -14.16 6.09
C HIS A 537 -1.41 -12.87 5.27
N GLY A 538 -0.67 -12.93 4.17
CA GLY A 538 -0.51 -11.82 3.24
C GLY A 538 0.24 -12.26 1.99
N VAL A 539 0.75 -11.31 1.22
CA VAL A 539 1.46 -11.61 -0.03
C VAL A 539 2.76 -10.82 -0.06
N LEU A 540 3.90 -11.49 -0.18
CA LEU A 540 5.19 -10.77 -0.27
C LEU A 540 5.23 -9.84 -1.50
N PRO A 541 5.98 -8.72 -1.41
CA PRO A 541 6.26 -7.89 -2.58
C PRO A 541 6.93 -8.69 -3.69
N CYS A 542 6.73 -8.26 -4.94
CA CYS A 542 7.33 -8.92 -6.08
C CYS A 542 8.40 -8.06 -6.77
N PRO A 543 9.63 -8.56 -6.98
CA PRO A 543 10.65 -7.83 -7.73
C PRO A 543 10.41 -7.82 -9.26
N GLY A 544 9.43 -8.57 -9.76
CA GLY A 544 9.22 -8.75 -11.20
C GLY A 544 10.30 -9.62 -11.87
N ASP A 545 10.55 -9.38 -13.15
CA ASP A 545 11.46 -10.18 -13.98
C ASP A 545 12.94 -9.82 -13.72
N ARG A 546 13.57 -10.50 -12.75
CA ARG A 546 14.94 -10.26 -12.26
C ARG A 546 16.03 -10.47 -13.32
N ASP A 547 15.73 -11.17 -14.41
CA ASP A 547 16.74 -11.57 -15.38
C ASP A 547 17.32 -10.41 -16.19
N LYS A 548 16.62 -9.26 -16.24
CA LYS A 548 17.14 -8.03 -16.85
C LYS A 548 18.18 -7.34 -15.96
N GLU A 549 18.01 -7.36 -14.64
CA GLU A 549 18.88 -6.66 -13.71
C GLU A 549 20.23 -7.37 -13.48
N ILE A 550 20.27 -8.71 -13.56
CA ILE A 550 21.53 -9.45 -13.33
C ILE A 550 22.58 -9.13 -14.41
N GLN A 551 22.16 -8.73 -15.62
CA GLN A 551 23.07 -8.24 -16.66
C GLN A 551 23.61 -6.82 -16.39
N GLU A 552 22.95 -6.05 -15.53
CA GLU A 552 23.35 -4.68 -15.13
C GLU A 552 24.30 -4.63 -13.93
N ASN A 553 24.74 -5.79 -13.41
CA ASN A 553 25.78 -5.92 -12.37
C ASN A 553 27.18 -5.36 -12.75
N VAL A 554 27.27 -4.57 -13.83
CA VAL A 554 28.50 -3.88 -14.25
C VAL A 554 28.61 -2.47 -13.63
N GLU A 555 27.58 -1.87 -13.04
CA GLU A 555 27.68 -0.51 -12.49
C GLU A 555 27.10 -0.32 -11.07
N GLU A 556 27.77 -0.85 -10.05
CA GLU A 556 27.72 -0.30 -8.67
C GLU A 556 28.26 1.15 -8.60
N ASN A 557 28.78 1.72 -9.70
CA ASN A 557 29.60 2.94 -9.68
C ASN A 557 28.90 4.24 -10.12
N SER A 558 27.65 4.22 -10.57
CA SER A 558 26.95 5.48 -10.88
C SER A 558 25.83 5.71 -9.87
N THR A 559 26.18 6.30 -8.74
CA THR A 559 25.28 7.04 -7.84
C THR A 559 25.14 8.50 -8.29
N LYS A 560 25.65 8.83 -9.48
CA LYS A 560 25.57 10.17 -10.05
C LYS A 560 24.11 10.49 -10.35
N ILE A 561 23.69 11.68 -9.91
CA ILE A 561 22.35 12.23 -10.11
C ILE A 561 21.93 12.13 -11.58
N ASP A 562 22.83 12.47 -12.51
CA ASP A 562 22.57 12.38 -13.96
C ASP A 562 22.15 10.99 -14.43
N ALA A 563 22.75 9.94 -13.87
CA ALA A 563 22.40 8.56 -14.25
C ALA A 563 21.02 8.18 -13.72
N LEU A 564 20.70 8.57 -12.48
CA LEU A 564 19.38 8.33 -11.88
C LEU A 564 18.26 9.08 -12.62
N ILE A 565 18.52 10.33 -12.99
CA ILE A 565 17.62 11.15 -13.82
C ILE A 565 17.45 10.53 -15.21
N HIS A 566 18.55 10.04 -15.79
CA HIS A 566 18.53 9.39 -17.09
C HIS A 566 17.71 8.08 -17.08
N ASP A 567 17.76 7.31 -15.98
CA ASP A 567 16.96 6.09 -15.82
C ASP A 567 15.45 6.41 -15.90
N LEU A 568 14.99 7.44 -15.19
CA LEU A 568 13.60 7.88 -15.22
C LEU A 568 13.16 8.30 -16.63
N LYS A 569 14.00 9.08 -17.35
CA LYS A 569 13.71 9.52 -18.74
C LYS A 569 13.65 8.36 -19.74
N ASN A 570 14.45 7.31 -19.57
CA ASN A 570 14.65 6.29 -20.61
C ASN A 570 13.98 4.95 -20.34
N GLY A 571 13.36 4.75 -19.17
CA GLY A 571 12.75 3.49 -18.76
C GLY A 571 11.83 2.82 -19.79
N LYS A 572 11.07 3.60 -20.59
CA LYS A 572 10.17 3.05 -21.61
C LYS A 572 10.85 2.56 -22.89
N ARG A 573 12.01 3.09 -23.28
CA ARG A 573 12.56 2.84 -24.63
C ARG A 573 13.21 1.46 -24.79
N ASN A 574 13.71 0.87 -23.71
CA ASN A 574 14.51 -0.36 -23.80
C ASN A 574 13.67 -1.66 -23.85
N ASN A 575 12.38 -1.62 -23.51
CA ASN A 575 11.53 -2.82 -23.51
C ASN A 575 10.96 -3.22 -24.89
N SER A 576 11.09 -2.38 -25.92
CA SER A 576 10.48 -2.62 -27.25
C SER A 576 11.41 -3.28 -28.29
N GLY A 577 12.67 -3.57 -27.94
CA GLY A 577 13.68 -4.05 -28.89
C GLY A 577 13.63 -5.53 -29.29
N GLY A 578 12.78 -6.35 -28.67
CA GLY A 578 12.80 -7.81 -28.84
C GLY A 578 11.44 -8.41 -29.19
N SER A 579 11.25 -8.73 -30.48
CA SER A 579 10.13 -9.50 -31.05
C SER A 579 8.76 -8.81 -31.07
N LYS A 580 8.25 -8.55 -32.28
CA LYS A 580 6.89 -8.05 -32.59
C LYS A 580 5.82 -9.09 -32.24
N SER A 581 5.66 -9.45 -30.96
CA SER A 581 4.48 -10.19 -30.50
C SER A 581 3.32 -9.20 -30.42
N SER A 582 2.36 -9.32 -31.33
CA SER A 582 1.28 -8.36 -31.58
C SER A 582 0.11 -8.42 -30.58
N CYS A 583 0.36 -8.82 -29.33
CA CYS A 583 -0.66 -8.75 -28.27
C CYS A 583 -0.57 -7.37 -27.62
N THR A 584 -1.65 -6.61 -27.71
CA THR A 584 -1.82 -5.25 -27.20
C THR A 584 -1.69 -5.18 -25.67
N GLY A 585 -0.46 -5.21 -25.16
CA GLY A 585 0.15 -4.05 -24.53
C GLY A 585 0.01 -3.79 -23.03
N HIS A 586 -0.74 -4.57 -22.24
CA HIS A 586 -0.75 -4.37 -20.78
C HIS A 586 0.36 -5.17 -20.09
N PRO A 587 1.00 -4.63 -19.03
CA PRO A 587 1.92 -5.41 -18.21
C PRO A 587 1.17 -6.65 -17.67
N PRO A 588 1.84 -7.78 -17.45
CA PRO A 588 1.16 -8.96 -16.94
C PRO A 588 0.60 -8.68 -15.54
N HIS A 589 -0.70 -8.91 -15.36
CA HIS A 589 -1.35 -8.86 -14.06
C HIS A 589 -1.36 -10.25 -13.42
N ARG A 590 -1.20 -10.26 -12.11
CA ARG A 590 -1.57 -11.39 -11.28
C ARG A 590 -3.05 -11.29 -10.96
N LEU A 591 -3.81 -12.28 -11.40
CA LEU A 591 -5.21 -12.46 -11.04
C LEU A 591 -5.32 -13.57 -9.99
N THR A 592 -6.05 -13.29 -8.92
CA THR A 592 -6.38 -14.30 -7.89
C THR A 592 -7.86 -14.29 -7.58
N PHE A 593 -8.44 -15.47 -7.50
CA PHE A 593 -9.81 -15.70 -7.05
C PHE A 593 -9.77 -16.31 -5.65
N MET A 594 -10.38 -15.68 -4.67
CA MET A 594 -10.32 -16.09 -3.27
C MET A 594 -11.69 -16.51 -2.80
N VAL A 595 -11.72 -17.54 -1.94
CA VAL A 595 -12.96 -18.05 -1.34
C VAL A 595 -12.73 -18.33 0.14
N GLY A 596 -13.53 -17.69 0.99
CA GLY A 596 -13.71 -18.03 2.39
C GLY A 596 -14.84 -19.05 2.54
N PHE A 597 -14.56 -20.23 3.08
CA PHE A 597 -15.56 -21.25 3.37
C PHE A 597 -16.04 -21.11 4.80
N TRP A 598 -17.35 -21.01 5.00
CA TRP A 598 -17.94 -20.70 6.29
C TRP A 598 -18.76 -21.87 6.85
N SER A 599 -18.65 -22.10 8.15
CA SER A 599 -19.50 -23.05 8.88
C SER A 599 -20.75 -22.40 9.48
N ARG A 600 -20.99 -21.13 9.17
CA ARG A 600 -22.19 -20.38 9.54
C ARG A 600 -22.66 -19.51 8.37
N ASN A 601 -23.95 -19.16 8.39
CA ASN A 601 -24.52 -18.23 7.43
C ASN A 601 -24.20 -16.79 7.85
N VAL A 602 -23.13 -16.20 7.32
CA VAL A 602 -22.65 -14.86 7.72
C VAL A 602 -23.72 -13.78 7.56
N PRO A 603 -24.39 -13.64 6.40
CA PRO A 603 -25.44 -12.64 6.22
C PRO A 603 -26.63 -12.74 7.17
N ALA A 604 -26.87 -13.89 7.79
CA ALA A 604 -27.98 -14.02 8.76
C ALA A 604 -27.74 -13.26 10.06
N ALA A 605 -26.48 -12.89 10.37
CA ALA A 605 -26.12 -12.11 11.55
C ALA A 605 -25.94 -10.61 11.25
N MET A 606 -25.84 -10.21 9.97
CA MET A 606 -25.61 -8.83 9.58
C MET A 606 -26.88 -7.97 9.77
N LYS A 607 -26.77 -6.81 10.43
CA LYS A 607 -27.86 -5.81 10.54
C LYS A 607 -28.23 -5.20 9.18
N GLN A 608 -27.24 -4.95 8.33
CA GLN A 608 -27.40 -4.38 7.00
C GLN A 608 -26.49 -5.12 6.02
N CYS A 609 -26.97 -5.32 4.80
CA CYS A 609 -26.23 -6.02 3.76
C CYS A 609 -26.30 -5.19 2.48
N ASN A 610 -25.17 -4.57 2.13
CA ASN A 610 -25.01 -3.79 0.91
C ASN A 610 -24.53 -4.70 -0.22
N ILE A 611 -24.98 -4.44 -1.45
CA ILE A 611 -24.58 -5.23 -2.64
C ILE A 611 -23.05 -5.29 -2.77
N TYR A 612 -22.40 -4.14 -2.58
CA TYR A 612 -20.95 -4.01 -2.61
C TYR A 612 -20.38 -3.72 -1.22
N GLY A 613 -20.88 -4.42 -0.20
CA GLY A 613 -20.25 -4.49 1.12
C GLY A 613 -19.58 -5.85 1.35
N PRO A 614 -18.97 -6.06 2.53
CA PRO A 614 -18.52 -7.38 2.96
C PRO A 614 -19.70 -8.36 2.98
N CYS A 615 -19.51 -9.56 2.43
CA CYS A 615 -20.53 -10.61 2.35
C CYS A 615 -21.85 -10.18 1.67
N GLY A 616 -21.80 -9.23 0.73
CA GLY A 616 -22.95 -8.76 -0.02
C GLY A 616 -23.64 -9.85 -0.87
N PRO A 617 -24.90 -9.66 -1.29
CA PRO A 617 -25.51 -10.51 -2.31
C PRO A 617 -24.89 -10.24 -3.68
N LEU A 618 -24.83 -11.26 -4.53
CA LEU A 618 -24.46 -11.06 -5.93
C LEU A 618 -25.44 -10.06 -6.59
N PRO A 619 -24.96 -9.04 -7.33
CA PRO A 619 -25.84 -8.11 -8.03
C PRO A 619 -26.74 -8.86 -9.02
N PRO A 620 -27.96 -8.35 -9.28
CA PRO A 620 -28.80 -8.94 -10.32
C PRO A 620 -28.16 -8.76 -11.71
N PRO A 621 -28.34 -9.71 -12.65
CA PRO A 621 -27.86 -9.56 -14.02
C PRO A 621 -28.68 -8.49 -14.74
N THR A 622 -28.18 -7.26 -14.74
CA THR A 622 -28.78 -6.09 -15.37
C THR A 622 -27.81 -5.50 -16.40
N GLU A 623 -28.27 -4.49 -17.17
CA GLU A 623 -27.40 -3.74 -18.07
C GLU A 623 -26.27 -2.97 -17.36
N GLU A 624 -26.43 -2.72 -16.05
CA GLU A 624 -25.39 -2.12 -15.19
C GLU A 624 -24.40 -3.16 -14.64
N HIS A 625 -24.75 -4.45 -14.71
CA HIS A 625 -23.98 -5.57 -14.18
C HIS A 625 -23.82 -6.64 -15.26
N THR A 626 -23.32 -6.24 -16.43
CA THR A 626 -23.13 -7.14 -17.56
C THR A 626 -22.13 -8.25 -17.24
N TRP A 627 -21.16 -8.00 -16.35
CA TRP A 627 -20.27 -9.07 -15.87
C TRP A 627 -21.03 -10.21 -15.19
N VAL A 628 -22.17 -9.94 -14.52
CA VAL A 628 -23.02 -10.98 -13.93
C VAL A 628 -23.70 -11.79 -15.03
N HIS A 629 -24.14 -11.15 -16.13
CA HIS A 629 -24.60 -11.85 -17.33
C HIS A 629 -23.51 -12.77 -17.89
N GLU A 630 -22.26 -12.31 -17.96
CA GLU A 630 -21.15 -13.13 -18.45
C GLU A 630 -20.93 -14.40 -17.60
N THR A 631 -21.21 -14.35 -16.30
CA THR A 631 -21.16 -15.56 -15.45
C THR A 631 -22.25 -16.58 -15.81
N MET A 632 -23.36 -16.14 -16.42
CA MET A 632 -24.49 -16.97 -16.83
C MET A 632 -24.39 -17.40 -18.31
N ASP A 633 -23.66 -16.64 -19.12
CA ASP A 633 -23.47 -16.89 -20.54
C ASP A 633 -22.64 -18.16 -20.77
N GLY A 634 -23.15 -19.07 -21.60
CA GLY A 634 -22.58 -20.41 -21.78
C GLY A 634 -22.97 -21.41 -20.69
N TYR A 635 -23.46 -20.96 -19.54
CA TYR A 635 -24.03 -21.81 -18.48
C TYR A 635 -25.48 -22.24 -18.78
N SER A 636 -26.10 -21.65 -19.80
CA SER A 636 -27.44 -21.98 -20.29
C SER A 636 -27.53 -23.42 -20.84
N LYS A 637 -27.67 -24.40 -19.94
CA LYS A 637 -28.17 -25.76 -20.21
C LYS A 637 -27.43 -26.55 -21.29
N HIS A 638 -26.10 -26.66 -21.22
CA HIS A 638 -25.41 -27.75 -21.94
C HIS A 638 -25.73 -29.16 -21.42
N GLY A 639 -26.58 -29.33 -20.39
CA GLY A 639 -26.83 -30.61 -19.72
C GLY A 639 -28.29 -30.98 -19.45
N ALA A 640 -29.14 -31.07 -20.48
CA ALA A 640 -30.33 -31.92 -20.37
C ALA A 640 -30.50 -32.93 -21.52
N THR A 641 -29.77 -32.79 -22.63
CA THR A 641 -29.97 -33.68 -23.80
C THR A 641 -28.69 -34.15 -24.51
N SER A 642 -27.51 -33.65 -24.15
CA SER A 642 -26.25 -34.15 -24.73
C SER A 642 -25.78 -35.39 -23.98
N THR A 643 -25.77 -36.54 -24.64
CA THR A 643 -25.16 -37.80 -24.17
C THR A 643 -23.63 -37.76 -24.22
N ASP A 644 -23.01 -36.60 -23.96
CA ASP A 644 -21.57 -36.43 -24.02
C ASP A 644 -20.91 -37.15 -22.85
N LYS A 645 -20.33 -38.32 -23.15
CA LYS A 645 -19.51 -39.07 -22.21
C LYS A 645 -18.34 -38.23 -21.68
N ASP A 646 -17.87 -37.26 -22.46
CA ASP A 646 -16.76 -36.37 -22.11
C ASP A 646 -17.11 -35.46 -20.92
N ALA A 647 -18.36 -35.00 -20.78
CA ALA A 647 -18.80 -34.21 -19.63
C ALA A 647 -18.86 -35.07 -18.34
N THR A 648 -19.18 -36.35 -18.48
CA THR A 648 -19.20 -37.30 -17.36
C THR A 648 -17.78 -37.64 -16.91
N GLU A 649 -16.83 -37.85 -17.84
CA GLU A 649 -15.42 -38.04 -17.49
C GLU A 649 -14.80 -36.81 -16.82
N GLN A 650 -15.18 -35.59 -17.21
CA GLN A 650 -14.70 -34.36 -16.56
C GLN A 650 -15.25 -34.17 -15.13
N MET A 651 -16.51 -34.55 -14.87
CA MET A 651 -17.06 -34.62 -13.50
C MET A 651 -16.35 -35.67 -12.63
N ILE A 652 -15.98 -36.82 -13.20
CA ILE A 652 -15.30 -37.90 -12.47
C ILE A 652 -13.92 -37.44 -11.93
N VAL A 653 -13.23 -36.53 -12.62
CA VAL A 653 -11.95 -35.94 -12.14
C VAL A 653 -12.16 -35.05 -10.91
N ALA A 654 -13.34 -34.42 -10.75
CA ALA A 654 -13.66 -33.61 -9.58
C ALA A 654 -13.94 -34.47 -8.32
N GLU A 655 -14.40 -35.71 -8.49
CA GLU A 655 -14.70 -36.63 -7.37
C GLU A 655 -13.47 -37.42 -6.89
N GLU A 656 -12.42 -37.54 -7.71
CA GLU A 656 -11.24 -38.28 -7.30
C GLU A 656 -10.47 -37.52 -6.20
N PHE A 657 -10.11 -38.24 -5.13
CA PHE A 657 -9.31 -37.70 -4.03
C PHE A 657 -7.96 -37.19 -4.58
N MET A 658 -7.78 -35.87 -4.62
CA MET A 658 -6.52 -35.29 -5.07
C MET A 658 -5.50 -35.35 -3.94
N ILE A 659 -4.24 -35.59 -4.26
CA ILE A 659 -3.17 -35.59 -3.26
C ILE A 659 -2.77 -34.14 -3.03
N PRO A 660 -3.05 -33.54 -1.86
CA PRO A 660 -2.55 -32.21 -1.55
C PRO A 660 -1.04 -32.24 -1.29
N THR A 661 -0.37 -31.15 -1.63
CA THR A 661 1.03 -30.90 -1.31
C THR A 661 1.11 -29.99 -0.10
N ILE A 662 1.92 -30.36 0.90
CA ILE A 662 2.21 -29.49 2.05
C ILE A 662 3.14 -28.37 1.56
N LEU A 663 2.84 -27.13 1.92
CA LEU A 663 3.68 -25.99 1.57
C LEU A 663 5.06 -26.05 2.24
N PRO A 664 6.12 -25.51 1.59
CA PRO A 664 7.39 -25.28 2.26
C PRO A 664 7.20 -24.31 3.43
N SER A 665 7.88 -24.58 4.54
CA SER A 665 7.78 -23.80 5.77
C SER A 665 9.14 -23.24 6.21
N VAL A 666 9.10 -22.10 6.89
CA VAL A 666 10.24 -21.41 7.49
C VAL A 666 9.98 -21.26 8.98
N SER A 667 10.99 -21.54 9.80
CA SER A 667 11.03 -21.21 11.22
C SER A 667 12.45 -20.70 11.58
N PRO A 668 12.57 -19.61 12.37
CA PRO A 668 11.46 -18.81 12.87
C PRO A 668 10.80 -17.96 11.76
N ALA A 669 9.51 -17.66 11.90
CA ALA A 669 8.76 -16.77 10.99
C ALA A 669 9.12 -15.29 11.21
N TRP A 670 9.36 -14.93 12.47
CA TRP A 670 9.72 -13.58 12.90
C TRP A 670 11.17 -13.53 13.38
N GLU A 671 11.81 -12.39 13.16
CA GLU A 671 13.09 -12.03 13.75
C GLU A 671 12.88 -10.82 14.67
N CYS A 672 13.29 -10.94 15.93
CA CYS A 672 13.34 -9.81 16.85
C CYS A 672 14.48 -8.87 16.43
N ILE A 673 14.17 -7.58 16.32
CA ILE A 673 15.15 -6.55 16.00
C ILE A 673 15.42 -5.72 17.26
N GLN A 674 16.68 -5.69 17.69
CA GLN A 674 17.08 -4.93 18.86
C GLN A 674 17.00 -3.44 18.56
N SER A 675 16.04 -2.74 19.18
CA SER A 675 16.07 -1.28 19.22
C SER A 675 17.25 -0.86 20.10
N LYS A 676 18.19 -0.11 19.54
CA LYS A 676 19.40 0.34 20.26
C LYS A 676 19.08 1.21 21.49
N LYS A 677 17.86 1.75 21.59
CA LYS A 677 17.44 2.64 22.70
C LYS A 677 17.25 1.93 24.04
N GLY A 678 17.10 0.59 24.08
CA GLY A 678 16.73 -0.13 25.30
C GLY A 678 17.84 -0.37 26.34
N ASP A 679 19.10 -0.50 25.92
CA ASP A 679 20.17 -1.00 26.82
C ASP A 679 21.08 0.11 27.41
N ASN A 680 20.98 1.35 26.91
CA ASN A 680 21.76 2.49 27.40
C ASN A 680 20.83 3.57 27.95
N GLN A 681 20.16 3.30 29.07
CA GLN A 681 19.42 4.28 29.89
C GLN A 681 20.32 5.38 30.53
N ASN A 682 21.50 5.67 29.96
CA ASN A 682 22.21 6.90 30.30
C ASN A 682 21.61 8.01 29.42
N GLU A 683 20.43 8.46 29.83
CA GLU A 683 19.46 9.34 29.16
C GLU A 683 19.93 10.76 28.81
N ASN A 684 21.21 11.11 28.94
CA ASN A 684 21.55 12.54 29.09
C ASN A 684 22.16 13.27 27.87
N GLU A 685 22.47 12.62 26.73
CA GLU A 685 23.22 13.35 25.67
C GLU A 685 22.88 13.05 24.19
N SER A 686 22.07 12.03 23.87
CA SER A 686 21.64 11.86 22.47
C SER A 686 20.32 12.61 22.26
N GLY A 687 20.39 13.74 21.55
CA GLY A 687 19.30 14.71 21.38
C GLY A 687 17.93 14.13 21.06
N ASN A 688 16.91 14.94 21.39
CA ASN A 688 15.48 14.67 21.31
C ASN A 688 14.93 14.44 19.89
N ASP A 689 15.67 13.76 19.00
CA ASP A 689 15.14 13.44 17.67
C ASP A 689 13.95 12.46 17.83
N PRO A 690 12.75 12.85 17.34
CA PRO A 690 11.57 12.00 17.40
C PRO A 690 11.80 10.73 16.58
N ASP A 691 11.21 9.62 17.02
CA ASP A 691 11.22 8.41 16.22
C ASP A 691 10.43 8.61 14.93
N LEU A 692 10.87 7.97 13.84
CA LEU A 692 10.17 8.03 12.57
C LEU A 692 8.81 7.33 12.69
N ILE A 693 7.79 7.96 12.11
CA ILE A 693 6.42 7.44 12.06
C ILE A 693 6.29 6.43 10.92
N ILE A 694 5.54 5.36 11.14
CA ILE A 694 5.32 4.34 10.11
C ILE A 694 4.36 4.94 9.05
N PRO A 695 4.74 5.02 7.77
CA PRO A 695 3.88 5.58 6.73
C PRO A 695 2.70 4.64 6.46
N GLN A 696 1.49 5.03 6.89
CA GLN A 696 0.30 4.18 6.85
C GLN A 696 -0.02 3.65 5.44
N GLY A 697 0.10 4.51 4.40
CA GLY A 697 -0.22 4.15 3.01
C GLY A 697 0.66 3.08 2.37
N VAL A 698 1.81 2.74 2.97
CA VAL A 698 2.70 1.67 2.47
C VAL A 698 2.99 0.60 3.53
N ASP A 699 2.33 0.65 4.69
CA ASP A 699 2.54 -0.32 5.76
C ASP A 699 1.87 -1.66 5.47
N HIS A 700 2.64 -2.56 4.86
CA HIS A 700 2.24 -3.95 4.65
C HIS A 700 2.47 -4.86 5.88
N ARG A 701 2.97 -4.30 6.99
CA ARG A 701 3.19 -5.00 8.27
C ARG A 701 4.20 -6.15 8.20
N TYR A 702 5.18 -6.05 7.31
CA TYR A 702 6.34 -6.95 7.32
C TYR A 702 7.38 -6.56 8.39
N PHE A 703 7.27 -5.34 8.90
CA PHE A 703 8.03 -4.77 10.00
C PHE A 703 7.00 -4.25 11.00
N VAL A 704 7.06 -4.67 12.26
CA VAL A 704 5.99 -4.37 13.23
C VAL A 704 6.53 -4.06 14.62
N ARG A 705 5.80 -3.18 15.31
CA ARG A 705 5.93 -2.96 16.75
C ARG A 705 4.99 -3.92 17.46
N ASP A 706 5.48 -4.64 18.47
CA ASP A 706 4.69 -5.57 19.26
C ASP A 706 3.94 -6.63 18.41
N ALA A 707 4.71 -7.39 17.63
CA ALA A 707 4.20 -8.44 16.71
C ALA A 707 3.11 -9.37 17.28
N PRO A 708 3.15 -9.80 18.56
CA PRO A 708 2.08 -10.62 19.13
C PRO A 708 0.71 -9.93 19.08
N HIS A 709 0.66 -8.62 19.32
CA HIS A 709 -0.59 -7.90 19.57
C HIS A 709 -1.00 -6.93 18.46
N CYS A 710 -0.07 -6.43 17.63
CA CYS A 710 -0.35 -5.39 16.65
C CYS A 710 -1.45 -5.79 15.64
N PHE A 711 -1.47 -7.04 15.20
CA PHE A 711 -2.48 -7.53 14.25
C PHE A 711 -3.86 -7.67 14.86
N ARG A 712 -3.95 -7.91 16.17
CA ARG A 712 -5.24 -7.92 16.87
C ARG A 712 -5.70 -6.49 17.12
N ARG A 713 -4.81 -5.60 17.59
CA ARG A 713 -5.15 -4.19 17.85
C ARG A 713 -5.73 -3.52 16.62
N SER A 714 -5.17 -3.78 15.44
CA SER A 714 -5.70 -3.23 14.19
C SER A 714 -7.05 -3.74 13.74
N LEU A 715 -7.56 -4.83 14.32
CA LEU A 715 -8.95 -5.23 14.09
C LEU A 715 -9.91 -4.29 14.83
N PHE A 716 -9.41 -3.51 15.79
CA PHE A 716 -10.19 -2.62 16.65
C PHE A 716 -9.68 -1.17 16.60
N GLU A 717 -8.68 -0.87 15.77
CA GLU A 717 -8.32 0.52 15.46
C GLU A 717 -9.55 1.12 14.77
N GLU A 718 -10.12 2.16 15.37
CA GLU A 718 -11.29 2.85 14.83
C GLU A 718 -11.03 3.18 13.37
N ARG A 719 -11.90 2.70 12.48
CA ARG A 719 -11.87 3.05 11.07
C ARG A 719 -12.29 4.51 10.83
N GLU A 720 -12.56 5.24 11.90
CA GLU A 720 -13.26 6.52 11.91
C GLU A 720 -12.46 7.69 11.32
N SER A 721 -11.17 7.53 11.03
CA SER A 721 -10.34 8.61 10.46
C SER A 721 -10.04 8.50 8.95
N ASN A 722 -10.67 7.59 8.20
CA ASN A 722 -10.32 7.35 6.78
C ASN A 722 -11.55 7.26 5.83
N HIS A 723 -12.63 8.00 6.13
CA HIS A 723 -13.75 8.18 5.20
C HIS A 723 -13.90 9.61 4.77
#